data_AF-A0A7C3IUU9-F1
#
_entry.id   AF-A0A7C3IUU9-F1
#
_cell.length_a   1.000
_cell.length_b   1.000
_cell.length_c   1.000
_cell.angle_alpha   90.00
_cell.angle_beta   90.00
_cell.angle_gamma   90.00
#
_symmetry.space_group_name_H-M   'P 1'
#
loop_
_entity.id
_entity.type
_entity.pdbx_description
1 polymer ?
#
loop_
_entity_poly.entity_id
_entity_poly.type
_entity_poly.pdbx_seq_one_letter_code
_entity_poly.pdbx_strand_id
1 'polypeptide(L)'
;MYNKYYNYFRQVIKLFTLIAMFSMCVPNGSYPQSCDRDGVCDVGEDQDNCVYDCMVSTLHKHIKLHHPSRTQRIVRYRINGSKEEITNIDQVKDFLLAKLDFAVYGMVGNYRLFNLTDRIPVVISRNPMHCNDLTEYPYEIAYDEFMEYNQHEEWFVHGCNAAETQDTRIKHKWYDTWFYNPIPAFIERFTDWTKWNLENNAALEGVYYDETFGWLNWKNFYIANCAEEYSVLELQADDGTKYKYIKTSEPIDMSSEFNFIITDIDSTQIYNIFGIWAEVGIIFLEDNTVPAGTRVILIRDINATIPQEIIDSWKQTRLQVLEKTRQKIGGKLMVYNGFSISRDYDNDFLQFADGGLTEGFIHTAGQLPHENFDALKWKKNVDQLQNISDNKKKIYLAQTTTKIDPSTTESELQKLALYAFTSFLLGKGDYAYFAFHVVPSNTLDYIYFDYWETDIGEPLEYYHARGDNLYEREFENVLVLVNPGESSATINLGAQFRTLAGTIVTSVTMVPKSGIILYKTAVQKTTTTSAQTITTTTFKPSTTTSSVPTATTSSVRATTTTSILPTTTTSTLPATTTSTIFPVTTSIPTGTTTIVPTECAIDADCDDGVFCNGAEQCVAGLCASGDVPCQTGQTCKESQKKCLEVKKKPAKIMLNAIKQPRFTDKKSRWLIVQTAEDTSFNQKKSRIILKGPADTAAGVTIDTAKTVKLNTGFGGFIILPIVVHKSATPGPWAVVITTEIEGDNPFEEMIIAEFTITK
;
A
#
# COMPACT_ATOMS: atom_id res chain seq x y z
N MET A 1 47.92 -8.23 26.39
CA MET A 1 47.57 -8.59 25.00
C MET A 1 46.75 -7.52 24.29
N TYR A 2 45.82 -6.82 24.96
CA TYR A 2 44.99 -5.74 24.38
C TYR A 2 45.80 -4.51 23.86
N ASN A 3 46.82 -4.04 24.59
CA ASN A 3 47.67 -2.91 24.15
C ASN A 3 48.64 -3.22 23.00
N LYS A 4 48.81 -4.48 22.62
CA LYS A 4 49.71 -4.87 21.52
C LYS A 4 49.00 -4.84 20.15
N TYR A 5 47.67 -5.02 20.14
CA TYR A 5 46.84 -4.94 18.94
C TYR A 5 46.55 -3.50 18.50
N TYR A 6 46.37 -2.57 19.45
CA TYR A 6 46.07 -1.17 19.15
C TYR A 6 47.22 -0.45 18.41
N ASN A 7 48.49 -0.76 18.77
CA ASN A 7 49.65 -0.17 18.12
C ASN A 7 49.97 -0.79 16.74
N TYR A 8 49.54 -2.02 16.48
CA TYR A 8 49.68 -2.65 15.17
C TYR A 8 48.68 -2.05 14.16
N PHE A 9 47.45 -1.77 14.60
CA PHE A 9 46.41 -1.15 13.77
C PHE A 9 46.77 0.28 13.30
N ARG A 10 47.40 1.09 14.18
CA ARG A 10 47.89 2.43 13.82
C ARG A 10 49.05 2.44 12.81
N GLN A 11 49.88 1.39 12.79
CA GLN A 11 50.97 1.29 11.81
C GLN A 11 50.46 0.83 10.43
N VAL A 12 49.43 -0.02 10.39
CA VAL A 12 48.79 -0.45 9.13
C VAL A 12 48.04 0.70 8.45
N ILE A 13 47.36 1.57 9.22
CA ILE A 13 46.69 2.76 8.67
C ILE A 13 47.70 3.75 8.07
N LYS A 14 48.86 3.98 8.71
CA LYS A 14 49.91 4.85 8.16
C LYS A 14 50.59 4.27 6.91
N LEU A 15 50.61 2.95 6.73
CA LEU A 15 51.16 2.31 5.53
C LEU A 15 50.19 2.42 4.33
N PHE A 16 48.88 2.40 4.57
CA PHE A 16 47.87 2.63 3.54
C PHE A 16 47.81 4.09 3.05
N THR A 17 48.10 5.07 3.91
CA THR A 17 48.15 6.49 3.50
C THR A 17 49.35 6.80 2.59
N LEU A 18 50.41 5.98 2.59
CA LEU A 18 51.61 6.21 1.77
C LEU A 18 51.54 5.54 0.38
N ILE A 19 50.67 4.53 0.20
CA ILE A 19 50.53 3.80 -1.07
C ILE A 19 49.47 4.45 -2.00
N ALA A 20 48.60 5.30 -1.45
CA ALA A 20 47.63 6.09 -2.23
C ALA A 20 48.22 7.33 -2.96
N MET A 21 49.54 7.55 -2.90
CA MET A 21 50.21 8.69 -3.56
C MET A 21 50.87 8.37 -4.92
N PHE A 22 50.72 7.15 -5.45
CA PHE A 22 51.18 6.82 -6.81
C PHE A 22 50.14 6.00 -7.56
N SER A 23 49.13 6.67 -8.11
CA SER A 23 48.39 6.14 -9.25
C SER A 23 48.23 7.24 -10.31
N MET A 24 49.19 7.19 -11.23
CA MET A 24 49.14 7.57 -12.65
C MET A 24 48.05 8.55 -13.09
N CYS A 25 48.48 9.76 -13.43
CA CYS A 25 47.79 10.64 -14.36
C CYS A 25 47.45 9.87 -15.65
N VAL A 26 46.16 9.74 -15.95
CA VAL A 26 45.68 9.48 -17.31
C VAL A 26 45.37 10.84 -17.95
N PRO A 27 45.70 11.09 -19.23
CA PRO A 27 45.65 12.43 -19.80
C PRO A 27 44.22 12.92 -19.98
N ASN A 28 44.02 14.17 -19.58
CA ASN A 28 42.86 15.01 -19.85
C ASN A 28 42.32 14.85 -21.28
N GLY A 29 41.13 14.28 -21.40
CA GLY A 29 40.20 14.69 -22.45
C GLY A 29 39.73 16.11 -22.08
N SER A 30 39.99 17.07 -22.96
CA SER A 30 39.53 18.46 -22.81
C SER A 30 38.01 18.51 -22.85
N TYR A 31 37.37 18.40 -21.69
CA TYR A 31 35.97 18.77 -21.48
C TYR A 31 35.89 20.28 -21.17
N PRO A 32 34.75 20.94 -21.47
CA PRO A 32 34.61 22.39 -21.32
C PRO A 32 34.98 22.83 -19.90
N GLN A 33 35.59 24.03 -19.85
CA GLN A 33 36.16 24.67 -18.67
C GLN A 33 35.34 24.43 -17.40
N SER A 34 36.05 24.16 -16.31
CA SER A 34 35.56 24.10 -14.94
C SER A 34 34.45 25.11 -14.69
N CYS A 35 33.23 24.62 -14.50
CA CYS A 35 32.17 25.41 -13.88
C CYS A 35 32.67 25.89 -12.52
N ASP A 36 32.43 27.16 -12.20
CA ASP A 36 32.82 27.71 -10.91
C ASP A 36 31.95 27.06 -9.83
N ARG A 37 32.52 26.06 -9.15
CA ARG A 37 31.89 25.34 -8.03
C ARG A 37 32.02 26.12 -6.72
N ASP A 38 32.38 27.39 -6.80
CA ASP A 38 32.72 28.25 -5.66
C ASP A 38 31.50 28.92 -5.01
N GLY A 39 30.32 28.82 -5.64
CA GLY A 39 29.07 29.39 -5.15
C GLY A 39 28.89 30.88 -5.45
N VAL A 40 29.56 31.42 -6.47
CA VAL A 40 29.42 32.83 -6.89
C VAL A 40 28.44 32.95 -8.08
N CYS A 41 27.34 33.66 -7.85
CA CYS A 41 26.27 33.89 -8.83
C CYS A 41 26.61 34.94 -9.90
N ASP A 42 26.19 34.68 -11.14
CA ASP A 42 26.15 35.71 -12.18
C ASP A 42 25.09 36.77 -11.86
N VAL A 43 25.26 37.98 -12.41
CA VAL A 43 24.39 39.13 -12.13
C VAL A 43 22.96 38.87 -12.61
N GLY A 44 22.07 38.48 -11.69
CA GLY A 44 20.66 38.20 -11.95
C GLY A 44 20.15 36.88 -11.36
N GLU A 45 21.03 36.02 -10.86
CA GLU A 45 20.70 34.76 -10.18
C GLU A 45 20.56 34.97 -8.67
N ASP A 46 19.63 34.25 -8.04
CA ASP A 46 19.54 34.19 -6.57
C ASP A 46 20.59 33.21 -6.01
N GLN A 47 21.00 33.44 -4.75
CA GLN A 47 21.97 32.59 -4.05
C GLN A 47 21.51 31.13 -3.90
N ASP A 48 20.21 30.87 -4.10
CA ASP A 48 19.60 29.56 -3.97
C ASP A 48 19.61 28.74 -5.28
N ASN A 49 19.91 29.31 -6.45
CA ASN A 49 19.89 28.56 -7.73
C ASN A 49 21.24 28.45 -8.47
N CYS A 50 22.21 29.33 -8.20
CA CYS A 50 23.45 29.37 -8.99
C CYS A 50 24.30 28.09 -8.93
N VAL A 51 24.40 27.45 -7.76
CA VAL A 51 25.18 26.20 -7.59
C VAL A 51 24.60 25.07 -8.47
N TYR A 52 23.31 25.15 -8.79
CA TYR A 52 22.56 24.07 -9.42
C TYR A 52 22.58 24.12 -10.94
N ASP A 53 22.63 25.29 -11.57
CA ASP A 53 22.57 25.39 -13.03
C ASP A 53 23.76 24.69 -13.72
N CYS A 54 24.93 24.72 -13.09
CA CYS A 54 26.11 23.99 -13.56
C CYS A 54 26.08 22.48 -13.25
N MET A 55 25.36 22.04 -12.21
CA MET A 55 25.19 20.62 -11.88
C MET A 55 24.05 19.97 -12.67
N VAL A 56 23.05 20.76 -13.06
CA VAL A 56 21.87 20.37 -13.82
C VAL A 56 22.18 20.41 -15.32
N SER A 57 23.23 21.13 -15.76
CA SER A 57 23.78 21.05 -17.12
C SER A 57 24.59 19.76 -17.37
N THR A 58 24.06 18.61 -17.01
CA THR A 58 24.70 17.31 -17.30
C THR A 58 24.52 16.90 -18.76
N LEU A 59 25.31 15.89 -19.15
CA LEU A 59 25.54 15.28 -20.48
C LEU A 59 24.39 15.34 -21.49
N HIS A 60 23.15 15.13 -21.04
CA HIS A 60 21.99 15.11 -21.91
C HIS A 60 21.16 16.38 -21.72
N LYS A 61 21.20 17.24 -22.74
CA LYS A 61 20.49 18.52 -22.75
C LYS A 61 18.97 18.36 -22.55
N HIS A 62 18.38 17.31 -23.11
CA HIS A 62 16.92 17.22 -23.24
C HIS A 62 16.25 16.10 -22.42
N ILE A 63 16.91 14.96 -22.22
CA ILE A 63 16.38 13.80 -21.48
C ILE A 63 17.37 13.41 -20.41
N LYS A 64 17.03 13.60 -19.14
CA LYS A 64 17.89 13.29 -18.00
C LYS A 64 17.41 12.03 -17.30
N LEU A 65 18.34 11.14 -16.99
CA LEU A 65 18.03 9.87 -16.34
C LEU A 65 18.57 9.84 -14.91
N HIS A 66 17.80 9.25 -13.99
CA HIS A 66 18.29 8.95 -12.65
C HIS A 66 18.29 7.45 -12.36
N HIS A 67 19.12 7.05 -11.39
CA HIS A 67 19.21 5.67 -10.97
C HIS A 67 19.05 5.52 -9.46
N PRO A 68 18.05 4.75 -9.00
CA PRO A 68 17.98 4.23 -7.66
C PRO A 68 18.75 2.90 -7.51
N SER A 69 19.44 2.80 -6.37
CA SER A 69 20.41 1.82 -5.88
C SER A 69 20.53 0.41 -6.52
N ARG A 70 21.79 -0.03 -6.62
CA ARG A 70 22.29 -1.42 -6.83
C ARG A 70 21.92 -2.09 -8.15
N THR A 71 22.77 -1.88 -9.16
CA THR A 71 22.73 -2.59 -10.43
C THR A 71 23.87 -3.60 -10.54
N GLN A 72 23.55 -4.80 -11.02
CA GLN A 72 24.51 -5.81 -11.46
C GLN A 72 24.33 -6.23 -12.92
N ARG A 73 23.15 -6.00 -13.49
CA ARG A 73 22.84 -6.33 -14.89
C ARG A 73 22.03 -5.21 -15.54
N ILE A 74 22.25 -4.99 -16.84
CA ILE A 74 21.44 -4.09 -17.65
C ILE A 74 20.66 -4.90 -18.66
N VAL A 75 19.36 -4.63 -18.77
CA VAL A 75 18.50 -5.18 -19.82
C VAL A 75 18.14 -4.04 -20.77
N ARG A 76 18.77 -4.03 -21.95
CA ARG A 76 18.65 -2.97 -22.95
C ARG A 76 17.71 -3.39 -24.08
N TYR A 77 16.66 -2.61 -24.31
CA TYR A 77 15.72 -2.74 -25.40
C TYR A 77 16.05 -1.75 -26.52
N ARG A 78 16.28 -2.27 -27.71
CA ARG A 78 16.65 -1.52 -28.92
C ARG A 78 15.40 -1.07 -29.67
N ILE A 79 15.48 0.06 -30.38
CA ILE A 79 14.36 0.59 -31.20
C ILE A 79 13.90 -0.40 -32.28
N ASN A 80 14.80 -1.26 -32.78
CA ASN A 80 14.48 -2.29 -33.77
C ASN A 80 13.76 -3.53 -33.17
N GLY A 81 13.43 -3.51 -31.88
CA GLY A 81 12.77 -4.60 -31.17
C GLY A 81 13.72 -5.67 -30.62
N SER A 82 15.03 -5.57 -30.83
CA SER A 82 16.00 -6.51 -30.23
C SER A 82 16.30 -6.16 -28.77
N LYS A 83 16.75 -7.17 -28.02
CA LYS A 83 17.11 -7.10 -26.60
C LYS A 83 18.57 -7.48 -26.41
N GLU A 84 19.26 -6.77 -25.52
CA GLU A 84 20.64 -7.02 -25.11
C GLU A 84 20.73 -7.10 -23.59
N GLU A 85 21.51 -8.03 -23.06
CA GLU A 85 21.80 -8.13 -21.63
C GLU A 85 23.28 -7.89 -21.37
N ILE A 86 23.59 -6.94 -20.47
CA ILE A 86 24.96 -6.62 -20.05
C ILE A 86 25.13 -7.09 -18.61
N THR A 87 25.95 -8.11 -18.41
CA THR A 87 26.20 -8.75 -17.10
C THR A 87 27.63 -8.56 -16.58
N ASN A 88 28.56 -8.13 -17.45
CA ASN A 88 29.91 -7.81 -17.03
C ASN A 88 29.89 -6.50 -16.22
N ILE A 89 30.36 -6.54 -14.98
CA ILE A 89 30.18 -5.43 -14.05
C ILE A 89 30.89 -4.14 -14.45
N ASP A 90 32.03 -4.24 -15.15
CA ASP A 90 32.72 -3.07 -15.68
C ASP A 90 31.96 -2.44 -16.84
N GLN A 91 31.36 -3.27 -17.71
CA GLN A 91 30.49 -2.78 -18.78
C GLN A 91 29.20 -2.16 -18.24
N VAL A 92 28.61 -2.73 -17.19
CA VAL A 92 27.44 -2.15 -16.49
C VAL A 92 27.82 -0.80 -15.91
N LYS A 93 28.97 -0.71 -15.23
CA LYS A 93 29.50 0.53 -14.68
C LYS A 93 29.70 1.59 -15.75
N ASP A 94 30.42 1.26 -16.83
CA ASP A 94 30.71 2.19 -17.91
C ASP A 94 29.43 2.65 -18.62
N PHE A 95 28.46 1.74 -18.80
CA PHE A 95 27.14 2.07 -19.34
C PHE A 95 26.40 3.07 -18.45
N LEU A 96 26.30 2.82 -17.15
CA LEU A 96 25.59 3.71 -16.23
C LEU A 96 26.26 5.09 -16.13
N LEU A 97 27.59 5.14 -16.05
CA LEU A 97 28.34 6.40 -16.05
C LEU A 97 28.18 7.20 -17.35
N ALA A 98 27.88 6.53 -18.47
CA ALA A 98 27.63 7.19 -19.74
C ALA A 98 26.18 7.68 -19.90
N LYS A 99 25.22 7.10 -19.17
CA LYS A 99 23.78 7.32 -19.40
C LYS A 99 23.04 8.05 -18.30
N LEU A 100 23.58 8.07 -17.07
CA LEU A 100 22.92 8.72 -15.95
C LEU A 100 23.28 10.20 -15.87
N ASP A 101 22.36 10.95 -15.28
CA ASP A 101 22.49 12.38 -14.98
C ASP A 101 22.33 12.66 -13.48
N PHE A 102 21.79 11.72 -12.70
CA PHE A 102 21.64 11.82 -11.25
C PHE A 102 21.64 10.42 -10.59
N ALA A 103 22.24 10.27 -9.42
CA ALA A 103 22.21 9.00 -8.70
C ALA A 103 21.89 9.16 -7.20
N VAL A 104 20.96 8.34 -6.72
CA VAL A 104 20.68 8.19 -5.29
C VAL A 104 21.44 6.97 -4.78
N TYR A 105 22.44 7.19 -3.92
CA TYR A 105 23.37 6.21 -3.33
C TYR A 105 24.27 5.46 -4.33
N GLY A 106 23.72 4.99 -5.46
CA GLY A 106 24.44 4.54 -6.65
C GLY A 106 25.44 3.41 -6.40
N MET A 107 25.02 2.16 -6.54
CA MET A 107 25.92 1.01 -6.46
C MET A 107 25.94 0.23 -7.77
N VAL A 108 27.13 -0.14 -8.22
CA VAL A 108 27.33 -1.04 -9.36
C VAL A 108 28.16 -2.23 -8.89
N GLY A 109 27.50 -3.36 -8.63
CA GLY A 109 28.13 -4.49 -7.96
C GLY A 109 28.65 -4.06 -6.58
N ASN A 110 29.96 -4.15 -6.37
CA ASN A 110 30.62 -3.69 -5.14
C ASN A 110 31.16 -2.25 -5.23
N TYR A 111 31.01 -1.58 -6.39
CA TYR A 111 31.48 -0.22 -6.58
C TYR A 111 30.42 0.79 -6.14
N ARG A 112 30.88 1.86 -5.50
CA ARG A 112 30.07 3.03 -5.14
C ARG A 112 30.22 4.08 -6.24
N LEU A 113 29.13 4.52 -6.85
CA LEU A 113 29.16 5.47 -7.97
C LEU A 113 29.86 6.77 -7.60
N PHE A 114 29.68 7.28 -6.37
CA PHE A 114 30.38 8.49 -5.93
C PHE A 114 31.91 8.34 -5.89
N ASN A 115 32.46 7.12 -5.82
CA ASN A 115 33.91 6.89 -5.93
C ASN A 115 34.40 6.79 -7.38
N LEU A 116 33.47 6.73 -8.34
CA LEU A 116 33.77 6.44 -9.73
C LEU A 116 33.61 7.66 -10.65
N THR A 117 33.00 8.75 -10.16
CA THR A 117 32.69 9.89 -11.01
C THR A 117 32.48 11.17 -10.22
N ASP A 118 32.95 12.26 -10.80
CA ASP A 118 32.68 13.66 -10.44
C ASP A 118 31.74 14.34 -11.45
N ARG A 119 31.18 13.56 -12.39
CA ARG A 119 30.37 14.05 -13.53
C ARG A 119 28.88 14.07 -13.26
N ILE A 120 28.39 13.15 -12.42
CA ILE A 120 26.98 13.07 -12.06
C ILE A 120 26.83 13.41 -10.58
N PRO A 121 25.84 14.22 -10.18
CA PRO A 121 25.49 14.39 -8.78
C PRO A 121 25.14 13.03 -8.17
N VAL A 122 25.87 12.67 -7.11
CA VAL A 122 25.57 11.50 -6.28
C VAL A 122 25.25 11.97 -4.87
N VAL A 123 24.06 11.61 -4.41
CA VAL A 123 23.57 11.93 -3.06
C VAL A 123 23.55 10.68 -2.18
N ILE A 124 23.89 10.81 -0.91
CA ILE A 124 23.81 9.69 0.04
C ILE A 124 22.35 9.48 0.46
N SER A 125 21.86 8.25 0.36
CA SER A 125 20.54 7.92 0.92
C SER A 125 20.61 7.87 2.43
N ARG A 126 19.67 8.54 3.09
CA ARG A 126 19.48 8.47 4.53
C ARG A 126 18.01 8.41 4.83
N ASN A 127 17.60 7.48 5.69
CA ASN A 127 16.24 7.42 6.16
C ASN A 127 16.13 8.24 7.47
N PRO A 128 15.30 9.30 7.53
CA PRO A 128 15.10 10.09 8.73
C PRO A 128 14.09 9.43 9.70
N MET A 129 13.69 8.18 9.43
CA MET A 129 12.66 7.45 10.15
C MET A 129 13.14 6.07 10.62
N HIS A 130 14.18 5.47 10.02
CA HIS A 130 14.56 4.08 10.29
C HIS A 130 16.01 3.95 10.75
N CYS A 131 16.23 3.16 11.80
CA CYS A 131 17.45 2.38 11.94
C CYS A 131 17.16 1.02 11.30
N ASN A 132 17.61 0.78 10.07
CA ASN A 132 17.60 -0.58 9.54
C ASN A 132 18.63 -1.42 10.31
N ASP A 133 18.45 -2.74 10.35
CA ASP A 133 19.54 -3.68 10.59
C ASP A 133 20.59 -3.50 9.46
N LEU A 134 21.58 -2.64 9.70
CA LEU A 134 22.57 -2.14 8.71
C LEU A 134 23.59 -3.20 8.29
N THR A 135 23.21 -4.49 8.26
CA THR A 135 24.03 -5.62 7.79
C THR A 135 24.60 -5.41 6.37
N GLU A 136 24.04 -4.48 5.61
CA GLU A 136 24.46 -4.12 4.26
C GLU A 136 25.28 -2.81 4.13
N TYR A 137 25.45 -2.03 5.21
CA TYR A 137 26.32 -0.86 5.20
C TYR A 137 27.65 -1.21 5.84
N PRO A 138 28.80 -0.72 5.32
CA PRO A 138 30.07 -0.98 5.97
C PRO A 138 30.00 -0.47 7.41
N TYR A 139 30.27 -1.42 8.30
CA TYR A 139 30.21 -1.40 9.76
C TYR A 139 30.82 -0.19 10.47
N GLU A 140 31.46 0.77 9.78
CA GLU A 140 32.06 1.97 10.37
C GLU A 140 31.10 3.17 10.42
N ILE A 141 30.17 3.30 9.45
CA ILE A 141 29.22 4.44 9.36
C ILE A 141 28.00 4.22 10.28
N ALA A 142 27.61 2.96 10.47
CA ALA A 142 26.52 2.51 11.33
C ALA A 142 26.90 2.42 12.83
N TYR A 143 28.20 2.34 13.14
CA TYR A 143 28.69 1.97 14.46
C TYR A 143 28.37 3.01 15.55
N ASP A 144 28.56 4.29 15.24
CA ASP A 144 28.31 5.38 16.19
C ASP A 144 26.81 5.63 16.39
N GLU A 145 25.98 5.41 15.35
CA GLU A 145 24.52 5.45 15.46
C GLU A 145 24.01 4.31 16.37
N PHE A 146 24.60 3.11 16.28
CA PHE A 146 24.24 1.97 17.14
C PHE A 146 24.62 2.19 18.62
N MET A 147 25.70 2.93 18.90
CA MET A 147 26.07 3.26 20.28
C MET A 147 25.11 4.25 20.92
N GLU A 148 24.61 5.23 20.17
CA GLU A 148 23.58 6.17 20.64
C GLU A 148 22.18 5.56 20.71
N TYR A 149 21.87 4.63 19.80
CA TYR A 149 20.63 3.84 19.76
C TYR A 149 20.32 3.12 21.08
N ASN A 150 21.34 2.72 21.83
CA ASN A 150 21.18 2.07 23.14
C ASN A 150 21.28 3.05 24.34
N GLN A 151 21.58 4.32 24.09
CA GLN A 151 21.79 5.35 25.11
C GLN A 151 20.66 6.39 25.17
N HIS A 152 19.91 6.54 24.08
CA HIS A 152 18.85 7.54 23.92
C HIS A 152 17.49 6.89 23.63
N GLU A 153 16.99 6.13 24.59
CA GLU A 153 15.68 5.49 24.50
C GLU A 153 14.56 6.52 24.26
N GLU A 154 14.71 7.72 24.81
CA GLU A 154 13.75 8.80 24.67
C GLU A 154 13.58 9.27 23.21
N TRP A 155 14.47 8.93 22.28
CA TRP A 155 14.34 9.29 20.85
C TRP A 155 13.40 8.39 20.06
N PHE A 156 12.97 7.26 20.61
CA PHE A 156 12.12 6.30 19.92
C PHE A 156 10.64 6.53 20.22
N VAL A 157 9.78 6.06 19.32
CA VAL A 157 8.35 5.98 19.60
C VAL A 157 8.07 4.69 20.34
N HIS A 158 7.37 4.78 21.47
CA HIS A 158 7.00 3.63 22.30
C HIS A 158 5.50 3.34 22.22
N GLY A 159 5.16 2.05 22.21
CA GLY A 159 3.79 1.56 22.31
C GLY A 159 3.45 1.17 23.75
N CYS A 160 2.15 1.21 24.08
CA CYS A 160 1.60 0.95 25.41
C CYS A 160 1.96 2.02 26.45
N ASN A 161 1.13 2.19 27.48
CA ASN A 161 1.40 3.05 28.65
C ASN A 161 2.58 2.54 29.53
N ALA A 162 3.63 2.01 28.90
CA ALA A 162 4.76 1.31 29.49
C ALA A 162 5.98 2.23 29.63
N ALA A 163 7.00 1.76 30.35
CA ALA A 163 8.27 2.46 30.44
C ALA A 163 8.95 2.56 29.06
N GLU A 164 9.66 3.67 28.82
CA GLU A 164 10.55 3.86 27.67
C GLU A 164 11.70 2.85 27.77
N THR A 165 11.56 1.70 27.11
CA THR A 165 12.57 0.65 27.05
C THR A 165 12.64 0.07 25.64
N GLN A 166 13.77 -0.55 25.30
CA GLN A 166 14.00 -1.11 23.98
C GLN A 166 12.91 -2.08 23.51
N ASP A 167 12.30 -2.83 24.43
CA ASP A 167 11.23 -3.78 24.13
C ASP A 167 9.93 -3.08 23.72
N THR A 168 9.64 -1.91 24.29
CA THR A 168 8.39 -1.18 24.06
C THR A 168 8.42 -0.30 22.82
N ARG A 169 9.54 -0.26 22.08
CA ARG A 169 9.66 0.51 20.82
C ARG A 169 8.64 0.03 19.79
N ILE A 170 8.02 0.98 19.10
CA ILE A 170 7.15 0.70 17.96
C ILE A 170 8.01 0.32 16.74
N LYS A 171 7.71 -0.84 16.18
CA LYS A 171 8.31 -1.42 14.98
C LYS A 171 7.33 -1.30 13.81
N HIS A 172 7.88 -1.14 12.61
CA HIS A 172 7.11 -1.22 11.37
C HIS A 172 7.18 -2.65 10.83
N LYS A 173 6.16 -3.10 10.10
CA LYS A 173 6.19 -4.40 9.41
C LYS A 173 7.42 -4.62 8.50
N TRP A 174 8.04 -3.54 8.03
CA TRP A 174 9.18 -3.58 7.10
C TRP A 174 10.51 -3.06 7.69
N TYR A 175 10.49 -2.49 8.91
CA TYR A 175 11.65 -1.78 9.48
C TYR A 175 11.70 -1.89 11.00
N ASP A 176 12.91 -1.95 11.55
CA ASP A 176 13.14 -2.37 12.93
C ASP A 176 12.62 -1.38 13.98
N THR A 177 12.62 -0.06 13.73
CA THR A 177 12.11 0.97 14.67
C THR A 177 11.81 2.31 13.97
N TRP A 178 10.88 3.11 14.52
CA TRP A 178 10.63 4.48 14.06
C TRP A 178 11.40 5.50 14.91
N PHE A 179 12.33 6.22 14.29
CA PHE A 179 12.80 7.52 14.76
C PHE A 179 11.78 8.58 14.33
N TYR A 180 10.82 8.81 15.20
CA TYR A 180 9.97 9.97 15.09
C TYR A 180 9.96 10.65 16.44
N ASN A 181 10.80 11.68 16.60
CA ASN A 181 10.73 12.48 17.80
C ASN A 181 11.04 13.96 17.52
N PRO A 182 10.13 14.89 17.87
CA PRO A 182 10.42 16.33 17.87
C PRO A 182 11.49 16.74 18.90
N ILE A 183 12.13 15.81 19.60
CA ILE A 183 13.24 16.10 20.52
C ILE A 183 14.36 16.85 19.79
N PRO A 184 14.69 18.07 20.22
CA PRO A 184 15.73 18.88 19.59
C PRO A 184 17.10 18.21 19.57
N ALA A 185 17.44 17.40 20.58
CA ALA A 185 18.72 16.69 20.65
C ALA A 185 18.86 15.64 19.54
N PHE A 186 17.79 14.91 19.21
CA PHE A 186 17.76 13.98 18.09
C PHE A 186 17.94 14.73 16.77
N ILE A 187 17.18 15.80 16.54
CA ILE A 187 17.29 16.60 15.32
C ILE A 187 18.71 17.17 15.17
N GLU A 188 19.29 17.68 16.25
CA GLU A 188 20.67 18.19 16.26
C GLU A 188 21.66 17.09 15.86
N ARG A 189 21.59 15.92 16.53
CA ARG A 189 22.50 14.80 16.29
C ARG A 189 22.34 14.21 14.90
N PHE A 190 21.10 14.00 14.45
CA PHE A 190 20.80 13.54 13.10
C PHE A 190 21.43 14.51 12.09
N THR A 191 21.14 15.80 12.19
CA THR A 191 21.67 16.77 11.22
C THR A 191 23.19 16.96 11.31
N ASP A 192 23.81 16.80 12.49
CA ASP A 192 25.28 16.78 12.65
C ASP A 192 25.91 15.61 11.92
N TRP A 193 25.32 14.42 12.01
CA TRP A 193 25.80 13.26 11.28
C TRP A 193 25.69 13.45 9.77
N THR A 194 24.60 14.06 9.27
CA THR A 194 24.44 14.35 7.83
C THR A 194 25.59 15.24 7.38
N LYS A 195 25.84 16.32 8.12
CA LYS A 195 26.95 17.24 7.85
C LYS A 195 28.30 16.52 7.89
N TRP A 196 28.57 15.76 8.94
CA TRP A 196 29.82 15.02 9.10
C TRP A 196 30.07 14.06 7.93
N ASN A 197 29.04 13.33 7.45
CA ASN A 197 29.20 12.44 6.30
C ASN A 197 29.57 13.21 5.02
N LEU A 198 28.93 14.34 4.77
CA LEU A 198 29.22 15.17 3.60
C LEU A 198 30.62 15.80 3.69
N GLU A 199 31.06 16.20 4.88
CA GLU A 199 32.41 16.74 5.11
C GLU A 199 33.51 15.67 4.97
N ASN A 200 33.23 14.43 5.37
CA ASN A 200 34.21 13.32 5.28
C ASN A 200 34.17 12.58 3.94
N ASN A 201 33.17 12.83 3.09
CA ASN A 201 33.04 12.24 1.77
C ASN A 201 32.83 13.34 0.72
N ALA A 202 33.92 14.03 0.36
CA ALA A 202 33.87 15.17 -0.56
C ALA A 202 33.27 14.85 -1.95
N ALA A 203 33.23 13.58 -2.35
CA ALA A 203 32.61 13.13 -3.60
C ALA A 203 31.07 13.07 -3.55
N LEU A 204 30.46 13.18 -2.36
CA LEU A 204 29.02 13.32 -2.22
C LEU A 204 28.61 14.77 -2.47
N GLU A 205 27.59 14.95 -3.31
CA GLU A 205 27.05 16.27 -3.61
C GLU A 205 25.87 16.66 -2.73
N GLY A 206 25.38 15.73 -1.93
CA GLY A 206 24.34 16.02 -0.96
C GLY A 206 23.70 14.77 -0.37
N VAL A 207 22.50 14.96 0.17
CA VAL A 207 21.73 13.95 0.88
C VAL A 207 20.38 13.73 0.19
N TYR A 208 19.95 12.47 0.16
CA TYR A 208 18.62 12.03 -0.20
C TYR A 208 17.92 11.52 1.06
N TYR A 209 16.87 12.22 1.50
CA TYR A 209 16.06 11.79 2.63
C TYR A 209 14.94 10.86 2.20
N ASP A 210 15.16 9.57 2.39
CA ASP A 210 14.20 8.53 2.08
C ASP A 210 12.96 8.61 2.99
N GLU A 211 11.81 8.06 2.58
CA GLU A 211 10.58 7.97 3.39
C GLU A 211 10.09 9.30 4.01
N THR A 212 10.39 10.45 3.41
CA THR A 212 9.98 11.76 3.96
C THR A 212 8.46 11.98 3.86
N PHE A 213 7.78 11.25 2.96
CA PHE A 213 6.31 11.18 2.89
C PHE A 213 5.65 10.32 3.96
N GLY A 214 6.43 9.64 4.81
CA GLY A 214 6.01 8.62 5.76
C GLY A 214 4.87 9.07 6.65
N TRP A 215 3.65 8.95 6.16
CA TRP A 215 2.43 9.20 6.89
C TRP A 215 2.29 8.05 7.87
N LEU A 216 2.22 8.38 9.16
CA LEU A 216 2.02 7.48 10.31
C LEU A 216 0.68 6.71 10.28
N ASN A 217 0.02 6.64 9.14
CA ASN A 217 -1.28 6.04 9.00
C ASN A 217 -1.36 5.47 7.59
N TRP A 218 -1.29 4.16 7.41
CA TRP A 218 -2.18 3.45 6.49
C TRP A 218 -1.76 1.99 6.40
N LYS A 219 -2.52 1.14 7.08
CA LYS A 219 -2.59 -0.32 6.86
C LYS A 219 -1.38 -1.17 7.28
N ASN A 220 -0.36 -0.61 7.93
CA ASN A 220 0.73 -1.40 8.49
C ASN A 220 0.53 -1.59 10.00
N PHE A 221 0.64 -2.85 10.43
CA PHE A 221 0.65 -3.21 11.85
C PHE A 221 1.92 -2.63 12.47
N TYR A 222 1.74 -1.67 13.38
CA TYR A 222 2.79 -1.17 14.23
C TYR A 222 2.90 -2.13 15.40
N ILE A 223 4.09 -2.66 15.68
CA ILE A 223 4.24 -3.72 16.68
C ILE A 223 5.14 -3.20 17.78
N ALA A 224 4.68 -3.23 19.03
CA ALA A 224 5.57 -3.09 20.18
C ALA A 224 5.61 -4.42 20.93
N ASN A 225 6.77 -4.80 21.46
CA ASN A 225 6.78 -5.90 22.43
C ASN A 225 6.11 -5.34 23.70
N CYS A 226 4.96 -5.87 24.05
CA CYS A 226 4.34 -5.58 25.33
C CYS A 226 4.78 -6.65 26.33
N ALA A 227 5.48 -6.24 27.38
CA ALA A 227 5.83 -7.08 28.52
C ALA A 227 4.82 -6.82 29.64
N GLU A 228 4.00 -7.82 29.95
CA GLU A 228 3.00 -7.75 31.00
C GLU A 228 3.23 -8.86 32.02
N GLU A 229 3.18 -8.50 33.30
CA GLU A 229 3.33 -9.47 34.39
C GLU A 229 2.03 -10.21 34.66
N TYR A 230 2.12 -11.52 34.79
CA TYR A 230 1.03 -12.41 35.13
C TYR A 230 1.43 -13.40 36.23
N SER A 231 0.44 -14.04 36.83
CA SER A 231 0.65 -15.19 37.71
C SER A 231 0.14 -16.45 37.02
N VAL A 232 0.91 -17.54 37.11
CA VAL A 232 0.50 -18.85 36.60
C VAL A 232 -0.69 -19.37 37.40
N LEU A 233 -1.75 -19.75 36.71
CA LEU A 233 -2.97 -20.34 37.24
C LEU A 233 -3.04 -21.83 36.92
N GLU A 234 -3.85 -22.55 37.70
CA GLU A 234 -4.09 -23.98 37.50
C GLU A 234 -5.58 -24.23 37.22
N LEU A 235 -5.85 -25.10 36.25
CA LEU A 235 -7.17 -25.69 36.05
C LEU A 235 -7.03 -27.21 36.11
N GLN A 236 -8.09 -27.88 36.56
CA GLN A 236 -8.17 -29.34 36.57
C GLN A 236 -9.32 -29.77 35.66
N ALA A 237 -9.03 -30.65 34.70
CA ALA A 237 -10.03 -31.28 33.85
C ALA A 237 -10.76 -32.41 34.61
N ASP A 238 -11.91 -32.84 34.09
CA ASP A 238 -12.77 -33.85 34.72
C ASP A 238 -12.10 -35.23 34.81
N ASP A 239 -11.10 -35.50 33.98
CA ASP A 239 -10.24 -36.70 34.03
C ASP A 239 -9.12 -36.60 35.09
N GLY A 240 -9.04 -35.49 35.82
CA GLY A 240 -8.05 -35.21 36.85
C GLY A 240 -6.79 -34.52 36.33
N THR A 241 -6.63 -34.34 35.02
CA THR A 241 -5.45 -33.69 34.41
C THR A 241 -5.37 -32.22 34.82
N LYS A 242 -4.18 -31.76 35.23
CA LYS A 242 -3.94 -30.37 35.61
C LYS A 242 -3.24 -29.63 34.49
N TYR A 243 -3.75 -28.45 34.16
CA TYR A 243 -3.19 -27.56 33.16
C TYR A 243 -2.72 -26.27 33.80
N LYS A 244 -1.52 -25.82 33.43
CA LYS A 244 -0.99 -24.51 33.80
C LYS A 244 -1.28 -23.51 32.70
N TYR A 245 -1.74 -22.33 33.09
CA TYR A 245 -2.09 -21.29 32.13
C TYR A 245 -1.91 -19.90 32.72
N ILE A 246 -1.77 -18.91 31.84
CA ILE A 246 -1.94 -17.50 32.20
C ILE A 246 -3.23 -16.97 31.61
N LYS A 247 -3.80 -15.95 32.25
CA LYS A 247 -5.01 -15.29 31.79
C LYS A 247 -4.76 -13.80 31.63
N THR A 248 -4.85 -13.33 30.39
CA THR A 248 -4.70 -11.92 30.03
C THR A 248 -5.94 -11.11 30.42
N SER A 249 -5.75 -9.80 30.59
CA SER A 249 -6.84 -8.85 30.89
C SER A 249 -7.83 -8.68 29.72
N GLU A 250 -7.30 -8.70 28.49
CA GLU A 250 -8.05 -8.57 27.24
C GLU A 250 -7.88 -9.82 26.35
N PRO A 251 -8.80 -10.07 25.39
CA PRO A 251 -8.62 -11.09 24.36
C PRO A 251 -7.30 -10.92 23.61
N ILE A 252 -6.75 -12.02 23.10
CA ILE A 252 -5.51 -12.02 22.33
C ILE A 252 -5.88 -11.90 20.84
N ASP A 253 -5.30 -10.92 20.15
CA ASP A 253 -5.44 -10.80 18.70
C ASP A 253 -4.53 -11.82 18.00
N MET A 254 -5.12 -12.67 17.16
CA MET A 254 -4.42 -13.73 16.42
C MET A 254 -4.21 -13.37 14.94
N SER A 255 -4.37 -12.10 14.54
CA SER A 255 -4.21 -11.68 13.15
C SER A 255 -2.74 -11.73 12.70
N SER A 256 -2.29 -12.92 12.31
CA SER A 256 -1.06 -13.29 11.57
C SER A 256 0.30 -12.78 12.10
N GLU A 257 1.14 -13.75 12.49
CA GLU A 257 2.62 -13.67 12.66
C GLU A 257 3.18 -13.02 13.94
N PHE A 258 2.65 -13.36 15.12
CA PHE A 258 3.16 -12.81 16.38
C PHE A 258 3.86 -13.84 17.28
N ASN A 259 5.02 -13.47 17.82
CA ASN A 259 5.79 -14.27 18.76
C ASN A 259 5.24 -14.05 20.19
N PHE A 260 5.02 -15.15 20.92
CA PHE A 260 4.69 -15.12 22.33
C PHE A 260 5.83 -15.77 23.11
N ILE A 261 6.41 -15.04 24.05
CA ILE A 261 7.42 -15.56 24.97
C ILE A 261 6.86 -15.41 26.38
N ILE A 262 6.84 -16.50 27.14
CA ILE A 262 6.52 -16.46 28.57
C ILE A 262 7.80 -16.79 29.30
N THR A 263 8.27 -15.87 30.14
CA THR A 263 9.50 -16.06 30.91
C THR A 263 9.25 -15.89 32.40
N ASP A 264 9.92 -16.68 33.22
CA ASP A 264 9.96 -16.48 34.67
C ASP A 264 10.62 -15.13 34.98
N ILE A 265 9.96 -14.32 35.82
CA ILE A 265 10.47 -13.01 36.21
C ILE A 265 11.80 -13.08 36.98
N ASP A 266 12.01 -14.14 37.76
CA ASP A 266 13.13 -14.28 38.69
C ASP A 266 14.28 -15.09 38.08
N SER A 267 13.97 -16.05 37.20
CA SER A 267 14.95 -17.01 36.66
C SER A 267 15.21 -16.90 35.17
N THR A 268 14.47 -16.06 34.44
CA THR A 268 14.53 -15.91 32.97
C THR A 268 14.24 -17.19 32.17
N GLN A 269 13.74 -18.25 32.83
CA GLN A 269 13.36 -19.49 32.18
C GLN A 269 12.19 -19.24 31.22
N ILE A 270 12.36 -19.64 29.95
CA ILE A 270 11.30 -19.57 28.94
C ILE A 270 10.39 -20.79 29.04
N TYR A 271 9.09 -20.55 29.09
CA TYR A 271 8.05 -21.59 29.08
C TYR A 271 7.44 -21.74 27.69
N ASN A 272 7.40 -22.98 27.20
CA ASN A 272 6.74 -23.32 25.94
C ASN A 272 5.22 -23.21 26.07
N ILE A 273 4.56 -22.89 24.95
CA ILE A 273 3.11 -22.73 24.86
C ILE A 273 2.49 -23.97 24.22
N PHE A 274 1.56 -24.60 24.94
CA PHE A 274 0.79 -25.76 24.46
C PHE A 274 -0.45 -25.35 23.63
N GLY A 275 -1.04 -24.19 23.91
CA GLY A 275 -2.21 -23.71 23.18
C GLY A 275 -2.67 -22.33 23.62
N ILE A 276 -3.37 -21.62 22.73
CA ILE A 276 -3.89 -20.27 22.95
C ILE A 276 -5.39 -20.26 22.67
N TRP A 277 -6.17 -19.76 23.63
CA TRP A 277 -7.60 -19.47 23.46
C TRP A 277 -7.78 -17.97 23.41
N ALA A 278 -7.65 -17.45 22.20
CA ALA A 278 -7.51 -16.04 21.90
C ALA A 278 -8.69 -15.20 22.40
N GLU A 279 -9.92 -15.61 22.08
CA GLU A 279 -11.15 -14.87 22.38
C GLU A 279 -11.40 -14.63 23.89
N VAL A 280 -10.77 -15.45 24.75
CA VAL A 280 -10.93 -15.37 26.21
C VAL A 280 -9.61 -15.09 26.95
N GLY A 281 -8.53 -14.84 26.20
CA GLY A 281 -7.25 -14.43 26.76
C GLY A 281 -6.54 -15.51 27.58
N ILE A 282 -6.61 -16.78 27.19
CA ILE A 282 -5.95 -17.88 27.93
C ILE A 282 -4.78 -18.43 27.11
N ILE A 283 -3.62 -18.57 27.74
CA ILE A 283 -2.43 -19.21 27.16
C ILE A 283 -2.00 -20.37 28.06
N PHE A 284 -1.97 -21.58 27.52
CA PHE A 284 -1.58 -22.79 28.22
C PHE A 284 -0.07 -23.02 28.10
N LEU A 285 0.55 -23.36 29.22
CA LEU A 285 1.95 -23.77 29.27
C LEU A 285 2.07 -25.26 28.98
N GLU A 286 3.11 -25.65 28.26
CA GLU A 286 3.45 -27.06 28.03
C GLU A 286 4.01 -27.70 29.31
N ASP A 287 4.77 -26.95 30.09
CA ASP A 287 5.30 -27.40 31.37
C ASP A 287 4.24 -27.31 32.48
N ASN A 288 3.63 -28.44 32.80
CA ASN A 288 2.65 -28.55 33.87
C ASN A 288 3.27 -28.61 35.28
N THR A 289 4.59 -28.64 35.41
CA THR A 289 5.29 -28.67 36.70
C THR A 289 5.46 -27.28 37.33
N VAL A 290 5.24 -26.21 36.56
CA VAL A 290 5.33 -24.83 37.04
C VAL A 290 4.33 -24.58 38.18
N PRO A 291 4.76 -24.12 39.37
CA PRO A 291 3.86 -23.84 40.49
C PRO A 291 2.80 -22.80 40.14
N ALA A 292 1.58 -22.99 40.67
CA ALA A 292 0.58 -21.93 40.61
C ALA A 292 1.03 -20.75 41.49
N GLY A 293 0.86 -19.53 41.01
CA GLY A 293 1.35 -18.32 41.65
C GLY A 293 2.76 -17.89 41.24
N THR A 294 3.49 -18.69 40.45
CA THR A 294 4.75 -18.24 39.83
C THR A 294 4.47 -16.99 39.00
N ARG A 295 5.29 -15.95 39.20
CA ARG A 295 5.21 -14.70 38.43
C ARG A 295 5.95 -14.89 37.12
N VAL A 296 5.30 -14.55 36.03
CA VAL A 296 5.84 -14.66 34.68
C VAL A 296 5.61 -13.37 33.92
N ILE A 297 6.49 -13.08 32.99
CA ILE A 297 6.34 -12.00 32.02
C ILE A 297 5.85 -12.64 30.72
N LEU A 298 4.68 -12.21 30.25
CA LEU A 298 4.23 -12.45 28.89
C LEU A 298 4.79 -11.32 28.01
N ILE A 299 5.66 -11.67 27.08
CA ILE A 299 6.11 -10.80 26.01
C ILE A 299 5.31 -11.18 24.77
N ARG A 300 4.55 -10.22 24.24
CA ARG A 300 3.77 -10.39 23.01
C ARG A 300 3.89 -9.17 22.12
N ASP A 301 3.88 -9.42 20.83
CA ASP A 301 3.68 -8.39 19.82
C ASP A 301 2.22 -7.94 19.85
N ILE A 302 1.97 -6.64 20.01
CA ILE A 302 0.62 -6.08 19.87
C ILE A 302 0.59 -4.99 18.80
N ASN A 303 -0.58 -4.81 18.18
CA ASN A 303 -0.88 -3.65 17.35
C ASN A 303 -0.76 -2.38 18.21
N ALA A 304 0.37 -1.68 18.09
CA ALA A 304 0.63 -0.41 18.72
C ALA A 304 -0.21 0.69 18.03
N THR A 305 -0.77 1.57 18.85
CA THR A 305 -1.32 2.84 18.36
C THR A 305 -0.25 3.90 18.51
N ILE A 306 0.03 4.62 17.43
CA ILE A 306 0.94 5.76 17.47
C ILE A 306 0.26 6.90 18.25
N PRO A 307 0.93 7.55 19.22
CA PRO A 307 0.37 8.70 19.92
C PRO A 307 -0.13 9.78 18.96
N GLN A 308 -1.34 10.31 19.19
CA GLN A 308 -1.97 11.26 18.27
C GLN A 308 -1.15 12.55 18.10
N GLU A 309 -0.49 13.01 19.16
CA GLU A 309 0.42 14.16 19.13
C GLU A 309 1.59 14.00 18.15
N ILE A 310 2.07 12.77 17.98
CA ILE A 310 3.10 12.42 17.01
C ILE A 310 2.55 12.51 15.59
N ILE A 311 1.33 12.02 15.38
CA ILE A 311 0.62 12.12 14.09
C ILE A 311 0.38 13.59 13.73
N ASP A 312 -0.09 14.39 14.68
CA ASP A 312 -0.45 15.79 14.48
C ASP A 312 0.78 16.67 14.24
N SER A 313 1.92 16.36 14.89
CA SER A 313 3.17 17.12 14.75
C SER A 313 4.03 16.70 13.56
N TRP A 314 3.71 15.60 12.87
CA TRP A 314 4.55 14.96 11.84
C TRP A 314 5.15 15.94 10.83
N LYS A 315 4.28 16.77 10.24
CA LYS A 315 4.68 17.71 9.19
C LYS A 315 5.69 18.73 9.73
N GLN A 316 5.45 19.25 10.93
CA GLN A 316 6.29 20.27 11.55
C GLN A 316 7.65 19.71 11.96
N THR A 317 7.68 18.52 12.54
CA THR A 317 8.94 17.83 12.88
C THR A 317 9.78 17.59 11.63
N ARG A 318 9.17 17.20 10.50
CA ARG A 318 9.88 17.02 9.23
C ARG A 318 10.43 18.33 8.68
N LEU A 319 9.64 19.40 8.74
CA LEU A 319 10.12 20.74 8.36
C LEU A 319 11.34 21.17 9.19
N GLN A 320 11.33 20.94 10.50
CA GLN A 320 12.46 21.26 11.37
C GLN A 320 13.72 20.46 11.01
N VAL A 321 13.59 19.17 10.68
CA VAL A 321 14.72 18.36 10.21
C VAL A 321 15.28 18.89 8.89
N LEU A 322 14.42 19.23 7.93
CA LEU A 322 14.84 19.78 6.63
C LEU A 322 15.51 21.15 6.80
N GLU A 323 14.89 22.06 7.55
CA GLU A 323 15.42 23.39 7.83
C GLU A 323 16.78 23.31 8.54
N LYS A 324 16.88 22.51 9.61
CA LYS A 324 18.12 22.36 10.37
C LYS A 324 19.21 21.69 9.54
N THR A 325 18.85 20.71 8.69
CA THR A 325 19.79 20.12 7.74
C THR A 325 20.32 21.19 6.80
N ARG A 326 19.44 21.96 6.16
CA ARG A 326 19.81 23.04 5.23
C ARG A 326 20.79 24.02 5.88
N GLN A 327 20.50 24.45 7.11
CA GLN A 327 21.39 25.35 7.87
C GLN A 327 22.80 24.75 8.09
N LYS A 328 22.93 23.43 8.24
CA LYS A 328 24.20 22.75 8.51
C LYS A 328 24.99 22.40 7.26
N ILE A 329 24.33 21.96 6.20
CA ILE A 329 24.99 21.46 4.97
C ILE A 329 25.23 22.55 3.93
N GLY A 330 24.63 23.74 4.10
CA GLY A 330 24.80 24.87 3.19
C GLY A 330 24.31 24.54 1.78
N GLY A 331 25.15 24.82 0.77
CA GLY A 331 24.84 24.64 -0.65
C GLY A 331 24.87 23.20 -1.17
N LYS A 332 25.10 22.19 -0.32
CA LYS A 332 24.98 20.77 -0.72
C LYS A 332 23.53 20.42 -1.07
N LEU A 333 23.34 19.47 -1.97
CA LEU A 333 22.02 19.01 -2.40
C LEU A 333 21.23 18.40 -1.22
N MET A 334 19.96 18.73 -1.14
CA MET A 334 18.99 18.06 -0.28
C MET A 334 17.76 17.69 -1.10
N VAL A 335 17.66 16.42 -1.44
CA VAL A 335 16.51 15.84 -2.15
C VAL A 335 15.77 14.93 -1.17
N TYR A 336 14.45 14.82 -1.27
CA TYR A 336 13.69 13.91 -0.42
C TYR A 336 12.82 12.94 -1.21
N ASN A 337 12.59 11.75 -0.68
CA ASN A 337 11.59 10.83 -1.22
C ASN A 337 10.20 11.24 -0.75
N GLY A 338 9.23 11.27 -1.66
CA GLY A 338 7.83 11.30 -1.26
C GLY A 338 6.99 12.48 -1.73
N PHE A 339 7.28 13.00 -2.91
CA PHE A 339 6.31 13.87 -3.57
C PHE A 339 4.95 13.19 -3.67
N SER A 340 3.88 13.95 -3.40
CA SER A 340 2.56 13.36 -3.27
C SER A 340 1.48 14.21 -3.93
N ILE A 341 0.89 13.68 -5.00
CA ILE A 341 -0.25 14.32 -5.68
C ILE A 341 -1.55 14.35 -4.85
N SER A 342 -1.59 13.64 -3.72
CA SER A 342 -2.75 13.60 -2.82
C SER A 342 -2.58 14.50 -1.59
N ARG A 343 -1.45 15.20 -1.46
CA ARG A 343 -1.09 15.96 -0.25
C ARG A 343 -0.45 17.30 -0.65
N ASP A 344 -0.46 18.25 0.29
CA ASP A 344 -0.10 19.64 0.03
C ASP A 344 1.20 20.10 0.71
N TYR A 345 1.95 19.19 1.35
CA TYR A 345 3.17 19.54 2.08
C TYR A 345 4.37 19.83 1.19
N ASP A 346 4.35 19.44 -0.09
CA ASP A 346 5.50 19.62 -0.99
C ASP A 346 5.92 21.09 -1.12
N ASN A 347 4.95 22.02 -1.05
CA ASN A 347 5.25 23.45 -1.06
C ASN A 347 6.07 23.88 0.15
N ASP A 348 5.83 23.29 1.32
CA ASP A 348 6.53 23.65 2.55
C ASP A 348 7.91 22.98 2.60
N PHE A 349 8.00 21.71 2.20
CA PHE A 349 9.27 20.98 2.22
C PHE A 349 10.27 21.53 1.21
N LEU A 350 9.79 21.95 0.03
CA LEU A 350 10.61 22.58 -1.02
C LEU A 350 11.14 23.98 -0.66
N GLN A 351 10.73 24.58 0.46
CA GLN A 351 11.37 25.79 0.98
C GLN A 351 12.80 25.51 1.45
N PHE A 352 13.06 24.28 1.92
CA PHE A 352 14.36 23.88 2.44
C PHE A 352 15.07 22.89 1.51
N ALA A 353 14.32 22.07 0.77
CA ALA A 353 14.87 21.09 -0.15
C ALA A 353 15.08 21.62 -1.59
N ASP A 354 15.98 20.98 -2.32
CA ASP A 354 16.31 21.27 -3.73
C ASP A 354 15.42 20.48 -4.69
N GLY A 355 14.71 19.48 -4.18
CA GLY A 355 13.76 18.70 -4.95
C GLY A 355 13.32 17.46 -4.23
N GLY A 356 12.70 16.56 -4.99
CA GLY A 356 12.21 15.32 -4.45
C GLY A 356 11.96 14.25 -5.49
N LEU A 357 11.66 13.06 -5.00
CA LEU A 357 11.34 11.88 -5.79
C LEU A 357 9.87 11.55 -5.66
N THR A 358 9.24 11.20 -6.78
CA THR A 358 7.90 10.62 -6.83
C THR A 358 8.01 9.12 -7.08
N GLU A 359 7.85 8.33 -6.03
CA GLU A 359 7.66 6.89 -6.17
C GLU A 359 6.29 6.62 -6.75
N GLY A 360 6.25 5.99 -7.92
CA GLY A 360 4.99 5.69 -8.58
C GLY A 360 4.51 6.79 -9.52
N PHE A 361 5.43 7.53 -10.14
CA PHE A 361 5.10 8.43 -11.25
C PHE A 361 4.38 7.60 -12.34
N ILE A 362 3.11 7.93 -12.56
CA ILE A 362 2.08 7.28 -13.42
C ILE A 362 1.74 5.79 -13.16
N HIS A 363 2.59 5.03 -12.47
CA HIS A 363 2.40 3.60 -12.20
C HIS A 363 3.29 3.13 -11.03
N THR A 364 2.80 2.22 -10.17
CA THR A 364 3.45 1.83 -8.90
C THR A 364 3.87 0.35 -8.81
N ALA A 365 4.80 0.05 -7.89
CA ALA A 365 5.39 -1.26 -7.64
C ALA A 365 4.40 -2.38 -7.25
N GLY A 366 3.21 -2.03 -6.79
CA GLY A 366 2.16 -3.01 -6.42
C GLY A 366 1.30 -3.46 -7.60
N GLN A 367 1.42 -2.80 -8.74
CA GLN A 367 0.54 -2.96 -9.90
C GLN A 367 1.20 -3.77 -11.00
N LEU A 368 0.46 -4.64 -11.69
CA LEU A 368 0.89 -5.28 -12.94
C LEU A 368 0.87 -4.26 -14.09
N PRO A 369 1.63 -4.44 -15.20
CA PRO A 369 1.76 -3.38 -16.20
C PRO A 369 0.46 -2.93 -16.90
N HIS A 370 -0.58 -3.77 -16.88
CA HIS A 370 -1.91 -3.41 -17.40
C HIS A 370 -2.76 -2.58 -16.41
N GLU A 371 -2.39 -2.54 -15.13
CA GLU A 371 -3.08 -1.84 -14.04
C GLU A 371 -2.62 -0.37 -13.92
N ASN A 372 -3.08 0.46 -14.87
CA ASN A 372 -2.67 1.85 -14.97
C ASN A 372 -3.52 2.79 -14.10
N PHE A 373 -2.97 3.96 -13.76
CA PHE A 373 -3.75 5.03 -13.13
C PHE A 373 -4.89 5.51 -14.04
N ASP A 374 -5.99 5.96 -13.43
CA ASP A 374 -7.03 6.70 -14.14
C ASP A 374 -6.47 8.03 -14.70
N ALA A 375 -7.18 8.62 -15.67
CA ALA A 375 -6.73 9.82 -16.36
C ALA A 375 -6.58 11.04 -15.45
N LEU A 376 -7.36 11.15 -14.36
CA LEU A 376 -7.28 12.27 -13.42
C LEU A 376 -6.03 12.17 -12.56
N LYS A 377 -5.75 10.99 -12.01
CA LYS A 377 -4.54 10.71 -11.23
C LYS A 377 -3.29 10.83 -12.10
N TRP A 378 -3.34 10.35 -13.35
CA TRP A 378 -2.30 10.58 -14.34
C TRP A 378 -2.05 12.08 -14.54
N LYS A 379 -3.10 12.88 -14.80
CA LYS A 379 -2.95 14.31 -15.08
C LYS A 379 -2.31 15.04 -13.90
N LYS A 380 -2.72 14.72 -12.67
CA LYS A 380 -2.10 15.29 -11.46
C LYS A 380 -0.59 15.02 -11.35
N ASN A 381 -0.13 13.84 -11.77
CA ASN A 381 1.31 13.54 -11.79
C ASN A 381 2.04 14.41 -12.81
N VAL A 382 1.51 14.52 -14.03
CA VAL A 382 2.11 15.34 -15.10
C VAL A 382 2.11 16.83 -14.74
N ASP A 383 1.03 17.33 -14.14
CA ASP A 383 0.91 18.71 -13.63
C ASP A 383 1.92 18.99 -12.51
N GLN A 384 2.06 18.07 -11.54
CA GLN A 384 3.02 18.22 -10.44
C GLN A 384 4.46 18.23 -10.96
N LEU A 385 4.80 17.32 -11.88
CA LEU A 385 6.09 17.28 -12.56
C LEU A 385 6.40 18.63 -13.21
N GLN A 386 5.49 19.16 -14.04
CA GLN A 386 5.69 20.46 -14.70
C GLN A 386 5.85 21.59 -13.68
N ASN A 387 4.99 21.65 -12.68
CA ASN A 387 5.04 22.71 -11.68
C ASN A 387 6.35 22.72 -10.89
N ILE A 388 6.84 21.55 -10.47
CA ILE A 388 8.05 21.47 -9.65
C ILE A 388 9.31 21.68 -10.51
N SER A 389 9.42 20.96 -11.62
CA SER A 389 10.65 20.97 -12.43
C SER A 389 10.79 22.17 -13.36
N ASP A 390 9.70 22.85 -13.70
CA ASP A 390 9.74 24.04 -14.54
C ASP A 390 9.38 25.32 -13.78
N ASN A 391 8.20 25.41 -13.17
CA ASN A 391 7.79 26.68 -12.52
C ASN A 391 8.62 26.99 -11.27
N LYS A 392 8.92 25.97 -10.46
CA LYS A 392 9.71 26.13 -9.23
C LYS A 392 11.20 25.91 -9.42
N LYS A 393 11.63 25.41 -10.59
CA LYS A 393 13.03 25.08 -10.89
C LYS A 393 13.67 24.19 -9.82
N LYS A 394 12.92 23.20 -9.32
CA LYS A 394 13.36 22.22 -8.31
C LYS A 394 13.52 20.83 -8.94
N ILE A 395 14.44 20.03 -8.43
CA ILE A 395 14.68 18.67 -8.90
C ILE A 395 13.41 17.81 -8.74
N TYR A 396 13.00 17.16 -9.82
CA TYR A 396 11.93 16.17 -9.80
C TYR A 396 12.44 14.84 -10.34
N LEU A 397 12.64 13.88 -9.44
CA LEU A 397 12.98 12.51 -9.81
C LEU A 397 11.68 11.72 -10.04
N ALA A 398 11.28 11.58 -11.30
CA ALA A 398 10.12 10.80 -11.70
C ALA A 398 10.49 9.32 -11.73
N GLN A 399 9.97 8.52 -10.79
CA GLN A 399 10.24 7.09 -10.73
C GLN A 399 8.97 6.30 -11.02
N THR A 400 8.95 5.61 -12.15
CA THR A 400 7.92 4.63 -12.47
C THR A 400 8.36 3.25 -12.05
N THR A 401 7.49 2.52 -11.35
CA THR A 401 7.76 1.14 -10.92
C THR A 401 6.62 0.22 -11.35
N THR A 402 6.88 -1.06 -11.58
CA THR A 402 5.84 -2.05 -11.90
C THR A 402 6.17 -3.42 -11.32
N LYS A 403 5.15 -4.17 -10.90
CA LYS A 403 5.26 -5.56 -10.51
C LYS A 403 5.32 -6.43 -11.76
N ILE A 404 6.18 -7.45 -11.76
CA ILE A 404 6.11 -8.53 -12.74
C ILE A 404 5.69 -9.84 -12.06
N ASP A 405 4.99 -10.67 -12.82
CA ASP A 405 4.68 -12.04 -12.48
C ASP A 405 4.89 -12.95 -13.70
N PRO A 406 4.74 -14.28 -13.57
CA PRO A 406 4.95 -15.20 -14.69
C PRO A 406 4.02 -14.98 -15.90
N SER A 407 2.93 -14.22 -15.76
CA SER A 407 2.00 -13.90 -16.84
C SER A 407 2.35 -12.62 -17.59
N THR A 408 3.22 -11.78 -17.01
CA THR A 408 3.58 -10.49 -17.57
C THR A 408 4.39 -10.66 -18.84
N THR A 409 3.87 -10.12 -19.95
CA THR A 409 4.55 -10.18 -21.25
C THR A 409 5.53 -9.02 -21.43
N GLU A 410 6.54 -9.25 -22.26
CA GLU A 410 7.50 -8.19 -22.62
C GLU A 410 6.80 -7.01 -23.30
N SER A 411 5.81 -7.28 -24.17
CA SER A 411 5.03 -6.24 -24.84
C SER A 411 4.29 -5.33 -23.87
N GLU A 412 3.69 -5.88 -22.81
CA GLU A 412 3.04 -5.08 -21.76
C GLU A 412 4.03 -4.20 -21.01
N LEU A 413 5.22 -4.73 -20.69
CA LEU A 413 6.29 -3.97 -20.05
C LEU A 413 6.78 -2.82 -20.94
N GLN A 414 7.07 -3.09 -22.21
CA GLN A 414 7.51 -2.06 -23.15
C GLN A 414 6.41 -1.00 -23.39
N LYS A 415 5.14 -1.42 -23.45
CA LYS A 415 4.00 -0.50 -23.56
C LYS A 415 3.92 0.44 -22.36
N LEU A 416 4.02 -0.09 -21.14
CA LEU A 416 4.03 0.72 -19.92
C LEU A 416 5.24 1.66 -19.89
N ALA A 417 6.43 1.18 -20.23
CA ALA A 417 7.64 2.00 -20.23
C ALA A 417 7.55 3.17 -21.21
N LEU A 418 7.03 2.95 -22.43
CA LEU A 418 6.81 4.04 -23.39
C LEU A 418 5.71 5.00 -22.93
N TYR A 419 4.62 4.48 -22.35
CA TYR A 419 3.55 5.31 -21.76
C TYR A 419 4.07 6.20 -20.61
N ALA A 420 4.90 5.65 -19.72
CA ALA A 420 5.56 6.38 -18.64
C ALA A 420 6.50 7.46 -19.15
N PHE A 421 7.36 7.09 -20.10
CA PHE A 421 8.36 7.98 -20.65
C PHE A 421 7.74 9.14 -21.42
N THR A 422 6.74 8.87 -22.27
CA THR A 422 6.02 9.93 -22.98
C THR A 422 5.21 10.83 -22.05
N SER A 423 4.63 10.28 -20.97
CA SER A 423 3.98 11.08 -19.92
C SER A 423 4.97 12.00 -19.19
N PHE A 424 6.19 11.50 -18.93
CA PHE A 424 7.30 12.32 -18.41
C PHE A 424 7.65 13.45 -19.40
N LEU A 425 7.76 13.15 -20.70
CA LEU A 425 8.06 14.16 -21.71
C LEU A 425 7.00 15.28 -21.78
N LEU A 426 5.71 14.96 -21.59
CA LEU A 426 4.67 15.99 -21.54
C LEU A 426 4.92 16.98 -20.40
N GLY A 427 5.25 16.52 -19.20
CA GLY A 427 5.38 17.38 -18.02
C GLY A 427 6.78 17.92 -17.75
N LYS A 428 7.85 17.37 -18.35
CA LYS A 428 9.22 17.71 -17.92
C LYS A 428 9.58 19.19 -18.08
N GLY A 429 10.19 19.77 -17.04
CA GLY A 429 11.03 20.97 -17.11
C GLY A 429 12.52 20.60 -17.21
N ASP A 430 13.39 21.57 -16.95
CA ASP A 430 14.84 21.39 -17.04
C ASP A 430 15.43 20.57 -15.88
N TYR A 431 14.74 20.53 -14.74
CA TYR A 431 15.17 19.87 -13.50
C TYR A 431 14.48 18.50 -13.30
N ALA A 432 13.93 17.93 -14.39
CA ALA A 432 13.22 16.67 -14.36
C ALA A 432 14.11 15.49 -14.79
N TYR A 433 14.07 14.41 -14.02
CA TYR A 433 14.84 13.20 -14.27
C TYR A 433 13.90 11.99 -14.32
N PHE A 434 14.12 11.05 -15.23
CA PHE A 434 13.28 9.87 -15.39
C PHE A 434 13.99 8.57 -14.96
N ALA A 435 13.23 7.65 -14.36
CA ALA A 435 13.66 6.28 -14.12
C ALA A 435 12.49 5.29 -14.21
N PHE A 436 12.79 4.06 -14.60
CA PHE A 436 11.82 2.98 -14.74
C PHE A 436 12.36 1.67 -14.13
N HIS A 437 11.55 1.04 -13.27
CA HIS A 437 11.94 -0.13 -12.48
C HIS A 437 10.89 -1.23 -12.48
N VAL A 438 11.37 -2.46 -12.25
CA VAL A 438 10.56 -3.66 -12.12
C VAL A 438 10.77 -4.28 -10.73
N VAL A 439 9.69 -4.82 -10.15
CA VAL A 439 9.62 -5.39 -8.79
C VAL A 439 9.15 -6.85 -8.86
N PRO A 440 9.72 -7.79 -8.05
CA PRO A 440 10.67 -7.59 -6.96
C PRO A 440 12.06 -7.11 -7.42
N SER A 441 12.66 -6.22 -6.62
CA SER A 441 13.98 -5.59 -6.83
C SER A 441 15.17 -6.55 -6.64
N ASN A 442 14.90 -7.84 -6.39
CA ASN A 442 15.92 -8.86 -6.19
C ASN A 442 16.71 -9.20 -7.47
N THR A 443 16.39 -8.59 -8.62
CA THR A 443 17.08 -8.89 -9.87
C THR A 443 18.31 -8.03 -10.12
N LEU A 444 18.57 -6.97 -9.35
CA LEU A 444 19.72 -6.06 -9.56
C LEU A 444 19.78 -5.55 -11.02
N ASP A 445 18.63 -5.52 -11.69
CA ASP A 445 18.48 -5.20 -13.10
C ASP A 445 18.15 -3.74 -13.30
N TYR A 446 18.88 -3.09 -14.20
CA TYR A 446 18.52 -1.79 -14.74
C TYR A 446 17.95 -1.97 -16.15
N ILE A 447 16.67 -1.61 -16.33
CA ILE A 447 16.02 -1.68 -17.64
C ILE A 447 16.29 -0.39 -18.39
N TYR A 448 16.73 -0.52 -19.63
CA TYR A 448 17.07 0.62 -20.49
C TYR A 448 16.38 0.51 -21.84
N PHE A 449 15.90 1.64 -22.36
CA PHE A 449 15.30 1.71 -23.69
C PHE A 449 16.03 2.73 -24.56
N ASP A 450 16.44 2.34 -25.77
CA ASP A 450 17.18 3.20 -26.70
C ASP A 450 16.43 4.48 -27.08
N TYR A 451 15.10 4.47 -27.01
CA TYR A 451 14.30 5.66 -27.30
C TYR A 451 14.43 6.76 -26.22
N TRP A 452 15.07 6.49 -25.09
CA TRP A 452 15.46 7.51 -24.10
C TRP A 452 16.62 8.40 -24.59
N GLU A 453 17.29 8.03 -25.69
CA GLU A 453 18.33 8.84 -26.34
C GLU A 453 17.79 9.62 -27.54
N THR A 454 16.47 9.64 -27.74
CA THR A 454 15.86 10.36 -28.86
C THR A 454 16.23 11.84 -28.77
N ASP A 455 16.81 12.38 -29.84
CA ASP A 455 17.00 13.82 -29.97
C ASP A 455 15.64 14.50 -30.17
N ILE A 456 15.06 14.94 -29.06
CA ILE A 456 13.75 15.61 -29.03
C ILE A 456 13.86 17.11 -29.34
N GLY A 457 15.02 17.73 -29.07
CA GLY A 457 15.22 19.18 -29.10
C GLY A 457 14.51 19.95 -27.98
N GLU A 458 14.50 21.27 -28.06
CA GLU A 458 13.83 22.12 -27.05
C GLU A 458 12.31 21.97 -27.09
N PRO A 459 11.61 22.09 -25.94
CA PRO A 459 10.16 22.20 -25.94
C PRO A 459 9.73 23.50 -26.62
N LEU A 460 8.78 23.42 -27.54
CA LEU A 460 8.22 24.61 -28.21
C LEU A 460 7.02 25.19 -27.44
N GLU A 461 6.45 24.39 -26.55
CA GLU A 461 5.23 24.71 -25.81
C GLU A 461 5.11 23.86 -24.53
N TYR A 462 4.13 24.23 -23.70
CA TYR A 462 3.60 23.36 -22.67
C TYR A 462 2.66 22.32 -23.26
N TYR A 463 2.54 21.18 -22.58
CA TYR A 463 1.61 20.16 -23.02
C TYR A 463 0.16 20.68 -22.92
N HIS A 464 -0.69 20.24 -23.83
CA HIS A 464 -2.09 20.62 -23.85
C HIS A 464 -2.96 19.47 -24.36
N ALA A 465 -4.28 19.59 -24.16
CA ALA A 465 -5.23 18.58 -24.62
C ALA A 465 -5.40 18.68 -26.15
N ARG A 466 -5.32 17.54 -26.83
CA ARG A 466 -5.64 17.36 -28.25
C ARG A 466 -6.98 16.64 -28.38
N GLY A 467 -8.07 17.36 -28.16
CA GLY A 467 -9.40 16.78 -28.00
C GLY A 467 -9.63 16.24 -26.58
N ASP A 468 -10.62 15.37 -26.39
CA ASP A 468 -11.13 15.08 -25.03
C ASP A 468 -10.24 14.16 -24.18
N ASN A 469 -9.46 13.27 -24.81
CA ASN A 469 -8.78 12.16 -24.12
C ASN A 469 -7.30 11.99 -24.51
N LEU A 470 -6.73 12.98 -25.19
CA LEU A 470 -5.37 12.92 -25.69
C LEU A 470 -4.64 14.19 -25.28
N TYR A 471 -3.36 14.04 -25.01
CA TYR A 471 -2.49 15.14 -24.67
C TYR A 471 -1.28 15.12 -25.58
N GLU A 472 -0.82 16.31 -25.93
CA GLU A 472 0.33 16.48 -26.79
C GLU A 472 1.29 17.52 -26.28
N ARG A 473 2.54 17.40 -26.72
CA ARG A 473 3.55 18.45 -26.57
C ARG A 473 4.49 18.43 -27.76
N GLU A 474 4.67 19.59 -28.35
CA GLU A 474 5.67 19.78 -29.39
C GLU A 474 7.06 20.12 -28.85
N PHE A 475 8.05 19.47 -29.45
CA PHE A 475 9.45 19.81 -29.35
C PHE A 475 10.00 20.17 -30.74
N GLU A 476 11.21 20.71 -30.82
CA GLU A 476 11.84 21.08 -32.09
C GLU A 476 11.90 19.91 -33.09
N ASN A 477 12.27 18.71 -32.61
CA ASN A 477 12.51 17.55 -33.48
C ASN A 477 11.39 16.51 -33.43
N VAL A 478 10.54 16.53 -32.40
CA VAL A 478 9.49 15.53 -32.20
C VAL A 478 8.14 16.12 -31.80
N LEU A 479 7.08 15.36 -32.07
CA LEU A 479 5.78 15.47 -31.44
C LEU A 479 5.59 14.29 -30.48
N VAL A 480 5.19 14.58 -29.25
CA VAL A 480 4.84 13.57 -28.24
C VAL A 480 3.33 13.56 -28.05
N LEU A 481 2.73 12.37 -28.08
CA LEU A 481 1.29 12.17 -27.86
C LEU A 481 1.08 11.11 -26.78
N VAL A 482 0.12 11.34 -25.88
CA VAL A 482 -0.26 10.41 -24.80
C VAL A 482 -1.78 10.27 -24.73
N ASN A 483 -2.25 9.02 -24.65
CA ASN A 483 -3.62 8.65 -24.35
C ASN A 483 -3.71 8.07 -22.93
N PRO A 484 -4.05 8.88 -21.91
CA PRO A 484 -4.29 8.38 -20.56
C PRO A 484 -5.71 7.81 -20.37
N GLY A 485 -6.58 7.90 -21.38
CA GLY A 485 -7.97 7.45 -21.31
C GLY A 485 -8.13 5.93 -21.45
N GLU A 486 -9.38 5.49 -21.32
CA GLU A 486 -9.79 4.08 -21.43
C GLU A 486 -10.25 3.69 -22.85
N SER A 487 -10.24 4.63 -23.79
CA SER A 487 -10.73 4.43 -25.16
C SER A 487 -9.68 4.77 -26.19
N SER A 488 -9.65 4.02 -27.29
CA SER A 488 -8.79 4.34 -28.42
C SER A 488 -9.22 5.64 -29.10
N ALA A 489 -8.26 6.41 -29.61
CA ALA A 489 -8.52 7.61 -30.38
C ALA A 489 -7.62 7.67 -31.62
N THR A 490 -8.20 8.03 -32.77
CA THR A 490 -7.45 8.24 -34.02
C THR A 490 -7.30 9.72 -34.28
N ILE A 491 -6.06 10.14 -34.56
CA ILE A 491 -5.69 11.53 -34.73
C ILE A 491 -5.13 11.71 -36.14
N ASN A 492 -5.68 12.67 -36.88
CA ASN A 492 -5.01 13.19 -38.08
C ASN A 492 -3.92 14.18 -37.63
N LEU A 493 -2.69 13.93 -38.05
CA LEU A 493 -1.53 14.71 -37.62
C LEU A 493 -1.40 16.05 -38.36
N GLY A 494 -2.13 16.25 -39.46
CA GLY A 494 -2.05 17.46 -40.29
C GLY A 494 -0.76 17.59 -41.11
N ALA A 495 0.25 16.77 -40.85
CA ALA A 495 1.51 16.69 -41.57
C ALA A 495 2.04 15.24 -41.60
N GLN A 496 3.12 15.02 -42.35
CA GLN A 496 3.87 13.77 -42.30
C GLN A 496 4.79 13.77 -41.08
N PHE A 497 4.82 12.65 -40.38
CA PHE A 497 5.73 12.37 -39.29
C PHE A 497 6.38 11.01 -39.52
N ARG A 498 7.48 10.75 -38.82
CA ARG A 498 8.15 9.45 -38.85
C ARG A 498 8.13 8.83 -37.46
N THR A 499 7.65 7.59 -37.34
CA THR A 499 7.70 6.83 -36.08
C THR A 499 9.17 6.55 -35.68
N LEU A 500 9.40 6.14 -34.43
CA LEU A 500 10.73 5.71 -33.98
C LEU A 500 11.31 4.57 -34.86
N ALA A 501 10.45 3.69 -35.38
CA ALA A 501 10.83 2.61 -36.29
C ALA A 501 11.07 3.06 -37.75
N GLY A 502 10.88 4.35 -38.06
CA GLY A 502 11.14 4.91 -39.39
C GLY A 502 9.94 4.95 -40.34
N THR A 503 8.76 4.50 -39.92
CA THR A 503 7.53 4.51 -40.76
C THR A 503 6.98 5.93 -40.88
N ILE A 504 6.67 6.37 -42.10
CA ILE A 504 6.00 7.66 -42.33
C ILE A 504 4.50 7.51 -42.06
N VAL A 505 3.94 8.41 -41.25
CA VAL A 505 2.53 8.43 -40.86
C VAL A 505 1.96 9.84 -40.99
N THR A 506 0.68 9.93 -41.38
CA THR A 506 -0.13 11.18 -41.37
C THR A 506 -1.30 11.10 -40.41
N SER A 507 -1.55 9.92 -39.84
CA SER A 507 -2.50 9.68 -38.77
C SER A 507 -1.99 8.57 -37.86
N VAL A 508 -2.40 8.60 -36.61
CA VAL A 508 -2.06 7.57 -35.61
C VAL A 508 -3.30 7.18 -34.83
N THR A 509 -3.40 5.89 -34.49
CA THR A 509 -4.42 5.38 -33.58
C THR A 509 -3.76 5.08 -32.23
N MET A 510 -4.14 5.85 -31.22
CA MET A 510 -3.64 5.75 -29.85
C MET A 510 -4.58 4.84 -29.06
N VAL A 511 -4.13 3.65 -28.68
CA VAL A 511 -4.88 2.73 -27.81
C VAL A 511 -4.93 3.25 -26.36
N PRO A 512 -5.81 2.74 -25.49
CA PRO A 512 -5.84 3.13 -24.08
C PRO A 512 -4.48 2.95 -23.40
N LYS A 513 -4.13 3.88 -22.51
CA LYS A 513 -2.89 3.88 -21.70
C LYS A 513 -1.65 3.70 -22.57
N SER A 514 -1.48 4.58 -23.56
CA SER A 514 -0.36 4.51 -24.50
C SER A 514 0.23 5.87 -24.79
N GLY A 515 1.46 5.86 -25.30
CA GLY A 515 2.16 7.04 -25.76
C GLY A 515 2.95 6.75 -27.03
N ILE A 516 3.25 7.80 -27.79
CA ILE A 516 4.08 7.72 -29.00
C ILE A 516 4.97 8.96 -29.14
N ILE A 517 6.16 8.75 -29.69
CA ILE A 517 7.09 9.80 -30.11
C ILE A 517 7.18 9.75 -31.64
N LEU A 518 7.01 10.92 -32.27
CA LEU A 518 6.98 11.07 -33.72
C LEU A 518 8.00 12.13 -34.14
N TYR A 519 8.99 11.74 -34.94
CA TYR A 519 9.93 12.68 -35.54
C TYR A 519 9.20 13.58 -36.54
N LYS A 520 9.43 14.89 -36.42
CA LYS A 520 9.03 15.86 -37.45
C LYS A 520 9.81 15.53 -38.73
N THR A 521 9.12 15.30 -39.84
CA THR A 521 9.82 15.28 -41.13
C THR A 521 10.21 16.70 -41.47
N ALA A 522 11.47 16.94 -41.85
CA ALA A 522 11.90 18.26 -42.27
C ALA A 522 10.89 18.81 -43.29
N VAL A 523 10.19 19.89 -42.93
CA VAL A 523 9.45 20.67 -43.91
C VAL A 523 10.48 21.05 -44.94
N GLN A 524 10.32 20.61 -46.19
CA GLN A 524 11.11 21.20 -47.27
C GLN A 524 10.83 22.70 -47.18
N LYS A 525 11.83 23.44 -46.69
CA LYS A 525 11.85 24.90 -46.72
C LYS A 525 11.72 25.23 -48.19
N THR A 526 10.49 25.46 -48.64
CA THR A 526 10.21 25.78 -50.02
C THR A 526 10.81 27.17 -50.16
N THR A 527 12.00 27.24 -50.74
CA THR A 527 12.65 28.49 -51.09
C THR A 527 11.79 29.13 -52.16
N THR A 528 10.70 29.79 -51.76
CA THR A 528 9.98 30.70 -52.61
C THR A 528 10.87 31.93 -52.74
N THR A 529 11.73 31.90 -53.77
CA THR A 529 12.49 33.06 -54.24
C THR A 529 11.51 34.12 -54.71
N SER A 530 10.95 34.89 -53.79
CA SER A 530 10.33 36.17 -54.12
C SER A 530 11.43 37.22 -54.10
N ALA A 531 11.85 37.62 -55.30
CA ALA A 531 12.73 38.77 -55.48
C ALA A 531 11.99 40.03 -55.02
N GLN A 532 12.23 40.49 -53.79
CA GLN A 532 11.86 41.83 -53.35
C GLN A 532 13.03 42.79 -53.53
N THR A 533 12.80 43.78 -54.39
CA THR A 533 13.66 44.92 -54.66
C THR A 533 13.90 45.72 -53.38
N ILE A 534 15.15 45.73 -52.90
CA ILE A 534 15.59 46.56 -51.78
C ILE A 534 15.63 48.01 -52.24
N THR A 535 14.78 48.86 -51.65
CA THR A 535 14.95 50.32 -51.71
C THR A 535 15.60 50.76 -50.40
N THR A 536 16.84 51.21 -50.49
CA THR A 536 17.65 51.64 -49.35
C THR A 536 17.15 52.99 -48.85
N THR A 537 16.72 53.08 -47.59
CA THR A 537 16.60 54.35 -46.87
C THR A 537 17.38 54.29 -45.57
N THR A 538 18.36 55.18 -45.48
CA THR A 538 19.35 55.34 -44.41
C THR A 538 18.71 56.02 -43.21
N PHE A 539 18.77 55.40 -42.02
CA PHE A 539 18.43 56.06 -40.75
C PHE A 539 19.68 56.45 -39.97
N LYS A 540 19.71 57.71 -39.56
CA LYS A 540 20.72 58.36 -38.70
C LYS A 540 20.30 58.20 -37.23
N PRO A 541 21.24 58.01 -36.28
CA PRO A 541 20.90 57.83 -34.87
C PRO A 541 20.62 59.19 -34.18
N SER A 542 19.63 59.21 -33.29
CA SER A 542 19.43 60.32 -32.35
C SER A 542 19.19 59.78 -30.94
N THR A 543 20.08 60.19 -30.06
CA THR A 543 20.08 60.06 -28.60
C THR A 543 18.93 60.83 -27.96
N THR A 544 18.27 60.27 -26.93
CA THR A 544 17.72 61.08 -25.84
C THR A 544 17.62 60.31 -24.53
N THR A 545 17.74 61.09 -23.47
CA THR A 545 18.17 60.80 -22.10
C THR A 545 17.08 60.36 -21.13
N SER A 546 17.57 59.72 -20.06
CA SER A 546 16.93 59.34 -18.80
C SER A 546 16.08 60.42 -18.12
N SER A 547 14.98 60.01 -17.48
CA SER A 547 14.57 60.55 -16.17
C SER A 547 13.62 59.59 -15.43
N VAL A 548 13.97 59.35 -14.16
CA VAL A 548 13.23 58.62 -13.12
C VAL A 548 12.06 59.48 -12.61
N PRO A 549 10.97 58.87 -12.11
CA PRO A 549 10.52 59.32 -10.80
C PRO A 549 10.10 58.21 -9.82
N THR A 550 10.37 58.59 -8.57
CA THR A 550 10.26 57.92 -7.27
C THR A 550 8.84 57.51 -6.86
N ALA A 551 8.79 56.41 -6.10
CA ALA A 551 7.61 55.86 -5.42
C ALA A 551 6.95 56.85 -4.45
N THR A 552 5.62 56.83 -4.42
CA THR A 552 4.82 57.45 -3.35
C THR A 552 3.97 56.36 -2.70
N THR A 553 4.20 56.16 -1.41
CA THR A 553 3.42 55.33 -0.50
C THR A 553 2.05 55.97 -0.24
N SER A 554 0.98 55.17 -0.25
CA SER A 554 -0.30 55.58 0.34
C SER A 554 -1.02 54.37 0.92
N SER A 555 -0.99 54.33 2.25
CA SER A 555 -1.84 53.55 3.12
C SER A 555 -3.30 54.00 2.99
N VAL A 556 -4.22 53.08 2.72
CA VAL A 556 -5.65 53.32 2.94
C VAL A 556 -6.16 52.27 3.91
N ARG A 557 -6.44 52.76 5.12
CA ARG A 557 -7.28 52.13 6.14
C ARG A 557 -8.71 52.61 5.88
N ALA A 558 -9.65 51.69 5.69
CA ALA A 558 -11.08 51.95 5.81
C ALA A 558 -11.65 51.08 6.93
N THR A 559 -12.38 51.72 7.83
CA THR A 559 -13.11 51.18 8.98
C THR A 559 -14.59 51.51 8.77
N THR A 560 -15.49 50.73 9.38
CA THR A 560 -16.92 50.96 9.76
C THR A 560 -17.95 50.01 9.11
N THR A 561 -18.49 49.00 9.85
CA THR A 561 -19.75 48.91 10.68
C THR A 561 -21.03 48.73 9.83
N THR A 562 -22.10 47.97 10.13
CA THR A 562 -22.63 47.18 11.25
C THR A 562 -23.77 46.27 10.71
N SER A 563 -24.02 45.12 11.35
CA SER A 563 -25.33 44.46 11.67
C SER A 563 -26.54 44.59 10.72
N ILE A 564 -27.16 43.44 10.37
CA ILE A 564 -28.58 43.06 10.65
C ILE A 564 -28.75 41.53 10.36
N LEU A 565 -29.25 40.78 11.36
CA LEU A 565 -29.97 39.48 11.28
C LEU A 565 -31.49 39.82 11.25
N PRO A 566 -32.48 38.99 10.78
CA PRO A 566 -32.68 37.55 11.00
C PRO A 566 -33.04 36.79 9.69
N THR A 567 -33.17 35.46 9.58
CA THR A 567 -34.17 34.62 10.25
C THR A 567 -33.92 33.14 9.90
N THR A 568 -34.12 32.30 10.90
CA THR A 568 -34.15 30.83 10.93
C THR A 568 -35.33 30.22 10.17
N THR A 569 -35.11 29.08 9.51
CA THR A 569 -36.17 28.09 9.29
C THR A 569 -35.69 26.69 9.65
N THR A 570 -36.24 26.24 10.77
CA THR A 570 -36.20 24.90 11.35
C THR A 570 -37.15 23.98 10.58
N SER A 571 -36.73 22.76 10.25
CA SER A 571 -37.63 21.70 9.77
C SER A 571 -37.67 20.58 10.79
N THR A 572 -38.74 20.53 11.57
CA THR A 572 -39.12 19.44 12.48
C THR A 572 -40.36 18.71 11.94
N LEU A 573 -40.25 17.38 11.76
CA LEU A 573 -41.13 16.28 12.23
C LEU A 573 -42.67 16.44 12.15
N PRO A 574 -43.44 15.34 11.90
CA PRO A 574 -43.72 14.43 13.00
C PRO A 574 -43.95 12.93 12.67
N ALA A 575 -43.76 12.13 13.70
CA ALA A 575 -44.33 10.80 13.87
C ALA A 575 -45.80 10.88 14.29
N THR A 576 -46.61 9.90 13.87
CA THR A 576 -47.89 9.61 14.53
C THR A 576 -48.22 8.13 14.44
N THR A 577 -48.25 7.49 15.59
CA THR A 577 -49.06 6.32 15.92
C THR A 577 -50.53 6.74 16.07
N THR A 578 -51.49 5.86 15.76
CA THR A 578 -52.50 5.33 16.69
C THR A 578 -53.73 4.74 15.95
N SER A 579 -54.13 3.58 16.46
CA SER A 579 -55.35 2.79 16.27
C SER A 579 -56.68 3.55 16.14
N THR A 580 -57.60 3.00 15.33
CA THR A 580 -59.05 3.17 15.51
C THR A 580 -59.83 1.90 15.17
N ILE A 581 -60.74 1.55 16.07
CA ILE A 581 -61.69 0.42 16.09
C ILE A 581 -63.08 0.92 15.63
N PHE A 582 -63.93 -0.03 15.19
CA PHE A 582 -65.42 -0.08 15.18
C PHE A 582 -66.13 0.16 13.82
N PRO A 583 -67.37 -0.38 13.60
CA PRO A 583 -68.07 -1.48 14.26
C PRO A 583 -68.63 -2.55 13.28
N VAL A 584 -69.05 -3.67 13.86
CA VAL A 584 -69.89 -4.71 13.24
C VAL A 584 -71.31 -4.18 13.04
N THR A 585 -71.84 -4.32 11.82
CA THR A 585 -73.29 -4.29 11.56
C THR A 585 -73.67 -5.43 10.62
N THR A 586 -74.55 -6.27 11.15
CA THR A 586 -75.25 -7.39 10.53
C THR A 586 -76.33 -6.90 9.56
N SER A 587 -76.33 -7.44 8.34
CA SER A 587 -77.53 -7.49 7.49
C SER A 587 -77.50 -8.73 6.61
N ILE A 588 -78.44 -9.65 6.86
CA ILE A 588 -78.87 -10.72 5.93
C ILE A 588 -79.84 -10.06 4.94
N PRO A 589 -79.77 -10.33 3.62
CA PRO A 589 -80.84 -11.14 3.04
C PRO A 589 -80.42 -12.05 1.85
N THR A 590 -81.04 -13.24 1.85
CA THR A 590 -81.52 -14.03 0.70
C THR A 590 -80.62 -14.35 -0.50
N GLY A 591 -80.21 -15.62 -0.55
CA GLY A 591 -80.66 -16.56 -1.58
C GLY A 591 -80.37 -16.22 -3.04
N THR A 592 -79.24 -16.70 -3.55
CA THR A 592 -79.07 -16.99 -4.97
C THR A 592 -78.15 -18.19 -5.11
N THR A 593 -78.57 -19.16 -5.91
CA THR A 593 -77.89 -20.43 -6.17
C THR A 593 -76.58 -20.16 -6.90
N THR A 594 -75.48 -20.03 -6.15
CA THR A 594 -74.14 -19.84 -6.71
C THR A 594 -73.63 -21.18 -7.21
N ILE A 595 -73.42 -21.27 -8.52
CA ILE A 595 -72.62 -22.31 -9.16
C ILE A 595 -71.26 -22.32 -8.43
N VAL A 596 -70.89 -23.43 -7.79
CA VAL A 596 -69.56 -23.57 -7.19
C VAL A 596 -68.57 -23.39 -8.34
N PRO A 597 -67.66 -22.39 -8.31
CA PRO A 597 -66.66 -22.25 -9.34
C PRO A 597 -65.81 -23.52 -9.32
N THR A 598 -65.77 -24.23 -10.44
CA THR A 598 -64.77 -25.27 -10.68
C THR A 598 -63.40 -24.60 -10.61
N GLU A 599 -62.55 -25.02 -9.67
CA GLU A 599 -61.24 -24.41 -9.41
C GLU A 599 -60.25 -24.71 -10.54
N CYS A 600 -60.42 -25.85 -11.21
CA CYS A 600 -59.61 -26.29 -12.33
C CYS A 600 -60.45 -27.03 -13.38
N ALA A 601 -60.03 -26.98 -14.65
CA ALA A 601 -60.59 -27.81 -15.71
C ALA A 601 -59.63 -28.91 -16.18
N ILE A 602 -58.33 -28.68 -16.04
CA ILE A 602 -57.24 -29.62 -16.36
C ILE A 602 -56.11 -29.52 -15.32
N ASP A 603 -55.25 -30.54 -15.23
CA ASP A 603 -54.13 -30.58 -14.28
C ASP A 603 -53.21 -29.35 -14.37
N ALA A 604 -53.02 -28.79 -15.57
CA ALA A 604 -52.19 -27.60 -15.77
C ALA A 604 -52.76 -26.32 -15.13
N ASP A 605 -54.04 -26.29 -14.76
CA ASP A 605 -54.65 -25.17 -14.05
C ASP A 605 -54.31 -25.18 -12.56
N CYS A 606 -53.77 -26.29 -12.05
CA CYS A 606 -53.45 -26.53 -10.64
C CYS A 606 -51.96 -26.35 -10.32
N ASP A 607 -51.19 -25.55 -11.06
CA ASP A 607 -49.79 -25.32 -10.66
C ASP A 607 -49.72 -24.29 -9.53
N ASP A 608 -49.69 -24.75 -8.28
CA ASP A 608 -49.46 -23.91 -7.09
C ASP A 608 -48.00 -23.41 -6.96
N GLY A 609 -47.13 -23.82 -7.89
CA GLY A 609 -45.71 -23.48 -7.92
C GLY A 609 -44.87 -24.26 -6.92
N VAL A 610 -45.47 -25.22 -6.19
CA VAL A 610 -44.82 -26.08 -5.21
C VAL A 610 -44.44 -27.40 -5.89
N PHE A 611 -43.15 -27.73 -5.88
CA PHE A 611 -42.60 -28.95 -6.45
C PHE A 611 -42.75 -30.13 -5.48
N CYS A 612 -42.56 -29.91 -4.19
CA CYS A 612 -42.41 -30.96 -3.19
C CYS A 612 -43.71 -31.67 -2.77
N ASN A 613 -44.87 -31.13 -3.11
CA ASN A 613 -46.18 -31.80 -2.97
C ASN A 613 -46.58 -32.57 -4.24
N GLY A 614 -45.70 -32.69 -5.23
CA GLY A 614 -45.94 -33.48 -6.43
C GLY A 614 -46.72 -32.73 -7.50
N ALA A 615 -46.74 -33.27 -8.73
CA ALA A 615 -47.49 -32.66 -9.81
C ALA A 615 -49.00 -32.69 -9.48
N GLU A 616 -49.59 -31.52 -9.28
CA GLU A 616 -51.00 -31.40 -8.90
C GLU A 616 -51.92 -31.86 -10.04
N GLN A 617 -53.05 -32.44 -9.66
CA GLN A 617 -54.05 -32.98 -10.58
C GLN A 617 -55.40 -32.34 -10.32
N CYS A 618 -56.15 -32.08 -11.40
CA CYS A 618 -57.50 -31.58 -11.33
C CYS A 618 -58.47 -32.76 -11.13
N VAL A 619 -58.83 -33.04 -9.89
CA VAL A 619 -59.70 -34.17 -9.55
C VAL A 619 -61.09 -33.65 -9.17
N ALA A 620 -62.07 -33.96 -10.03
CA ALA A 620 -63.46 -33.54 -9.87
C ALA A 620 -63.65 -32.00 -9.78
N GLY A 621 -62.79 -31.24 -10.45
CA GLY A 621 -62.88 -29.79 -10.51
C GLY A 621 -62.24 -29.05 -9.33
N LEU A 622 -61.45 -29.75 -8.51
CA LEU A 622 -60.64 -29.20 -7.43
C LEU A 622 -59.19 -29.63 -7.61
N CYS A 623 -58.25 -28.76 -7.24
CA CYS A 623 -56.83 -29.07 -7.29
C CYS A 623 -56.44 -29.98 -6.12
N ALA A 624 -55.85 -31.13 -6.44
CA ALA A 624 -55.30 -32.06 -5.46
C ALA A 624 -53.81 -32.25 -5.75
N SER A 625 -52.96 -32.06 -4.73
CA SER A 625 -51.53 -32.30 -4.87
C SER A 625 -51.24 -33.77 -5.20
N GLY A 626 -50.22 -34.00 -6.01
CA GLY A 626 -49.84 -35.34 -6.51
C GLY A 626 -48.98 -36.15 -5.54
N ASP A 627 -48.39 -37.24 -6.06
CA ASP A 627 -47.41 -38.01 -5.31
C ASP A 627 -46.10 -37.22 -5.14
N VAL A 628 -45.55 -37.24 -3.92
CA VAL A 628 -44.29 -36.58 -3.58
C VAL A 628 -43.17 -37.06 -4.51
N PRO A 629 -42.44 -36.18 -5.22
CA PRO A 629 -41.56 -36.57 -6.32
C PRO A 629 -40.25 -37.24 -5.87
N CYS A 630 -39.86 -37.10 -4.60
CA CYS A 630 -38.58 -37.60 -4.10
C CYS A 630 -38.69 -39.02 -3.51
N GLN A 631 -37.71 -39.87 -3.87
CA GLN A 631 -37.66 -41.25 -3.41
C GLN A 631 -37.14 -41.35 -1.96
N THR A 632 -37.39 -42.48 -1.31
CA THR A 632 -36.90 -42.77 0.05
C THR A 632 -35.40 -42.56 0.17
N GLY A 633 -34.97 -41.63 1.05
CA GLY A 633 -33.55 -41.28 1.25
C GLY A 633 -33.11 -39.96 0.59
N GLN A 634 -34.00 -39.31 -0.16
CA GLN A 634 -33.79 -37.98 -0.74
C GLN A 634 -34.55 -36.90 0.04
N THR A 635 -34.01 -35.69 0.09
CA THR A 635 -34.72 -34.49 0.60
C THR A 635 -35.23 -33.68 -0.58
N CYS A 636 -36.50 -33.30 -0.54
CA CYS A 636 -37.07 -32.38 -1.53
C CYS A 636 -36.69 -30.92 -1.22
N LYS A 637 -36.13 -30.21 -2.21
CA LYS A 637 -35.78 -28.78 -2.11
C LYS A 637 -36.63 -27.95 -3.04
N GLU A 638 -37.62 -27.31 -2.44
CA GLU A 638 -38.63 -26.49 -3.13
C GLU A 638 -37.99 -25.35 -3.94
N SER A 639 -37.07 -24.60 -3.33
CA SER A 639 -36.38 -23.46 -3.96
C SER A 639 -35.55 -23.83 -5.21
N GLN A 640 -35.19 -25.12 -5.36
CA GLN A 640 -34.38 -25.61 -6.47
C GLN A 640 -35.18 -26.54 -7.41
N LYS A 641 -36.42 -26.88 -7.06
CA LYS A 641 -37.26 -27.89 -7.75
C LYS A 641 -36.51 -29.20 -8.02
N LYS A 642 -35.76 -29.70 -7.02
CA LYS A 642 -34.89 -30.89 -7.13
C LYS A 642 -34.97 -31.78 -5.88
N CYS A 643 -34.70 -33.07 -6.07
CA CYS A 643 -34.49 -34.05 -5.00
C CYS A 643 -32.98 -34.23 -4.77
N LEU A 644 -32.51 -34.03 -3.55
CA LEU A 644 -31.10 -34.16 -3.19
C LEU A 644 -30.84 -35.44 -2.40
N GLU A 645 -29.73 -36.12 -2.67
CA GLU A 645 -29.31 -37.28 -1.87
C GLU A 645 -28.72 -36.84 -0.51
N VAL A 646 -29.08 -37.54 0.57
CA VAL A 646 -28.63 -37.17 1.92
C VAL A 646 -27.37 -37.96 2.32
N LYS A 647 -26.23 -37.27 2.46
CA LYS A 647 -25.01 -37.86 3.02
C LYS A 647 -24.98 -37.68 4.53
N LYS A 648 -25.24 -38.77 5.26
CA LYS A 648 -25.19 -38.77 6.73
C LYS A 648 -23.75 -38.86 7.24
N LYS A 649 -23.33 -37.90 8.06
CA LYS A 649 -22.06 -37.96 8.80
C LYS A 649 -22.34 -38.18 10.29
N PRO A 650 -21.87 -39.29 10.89
CA PRO A 650 -21.97 -39.48 12.33
C PRO A 650 -21.03 -38.49 13.03
N ALA A 651 -21.51 -37.89 14.12
CA ALA A 651 -20.73 -36.98 14.94
C ALA A 651 -20.79 -37.38 16.41
N LYS A 652 -19.72 -37.09 17.15
CA LYS A 652 -19.64 -37.38 18.58
C LYS A 652 -19.92 -36.11 19.38
N ILE A 653 -20.57 -36.27 20.53
CA ILE A 653 -20.76 -35.18 21.48
C ILE A 653 -19.69 -35.24 22.55
N MET A 654 -19.00 -34.12 22.74
CA MET A 654 -18.11 -33.92 23.89
C MET A 654 -18.82 -33.05 24.92
N LEU A 655 -19.11 -33.63 26.09
CA LEU A 655 -19.73 -32.94 27.22
C LEU A 655 -18.66 -32.66 28.27
N ASN A 656 -18.16 -31.42 28.34
CA ASN A 656 -17.41 -30.94 29.50
C ASN A 656 -18.32 -30.07 30.37
N ALA A 657 -18.08 -30.07 31.68
CA ALA A 657 -18.73 -29.21 32.67
C ALA A 657 -18.30 -27.72 32.54
N ILE A 658 -18.30 -27.17 31.33
CA ILE A 658 -17.90 -25.79 31.04
C ILE A 658 -19.01 -24.84 31.51
N LYS A 659 -18.62 -23.82 32.28
CA LYS A 659 -19.50 -22.74 32.77
C LYS A 659 -20.26 -22.05 31.63
N GLN A 660 -21.41 -21.48 31.99
CA GLN A 660 -22.39 -20.80 31.12
C GLN A 660 -21.73 -19.99 29.97
N PRO A 661 -22.18 -20.16 28.71
CA PRO A 661 -21.92 -19.24 27.62
C PRO A 661 -22.17 -17.77 28.05
N ARG A 662 -21.15 -16.92 28.01
CA ARG A 662 -21.24 -15.52 28.50
C ARG A 662 -22.14 -14.61 27.67
N PHE A 663 -22.60 -15.07 26.51
CA PHE A 663 -23.41 -14.29 25.56
C PHE A 663 -24.87 -14.73 25.50
N THR A 664 -25.31 -15.59 26.43
CA THR A 664 -26.70 -16.01 26.54
C THR A 664 -27.29 -15.55 27.87
N ASP A 665 -28.44 -14.88 27.84
CA ASP A 665 -29.13 -14.41 29.05
C ASP A 665 -29.77 -15.56 29.87
N LYS A 666 -29.68 -16.79 29.37
CA LYS A 666 -30.25 -18.01 29.95
C LYS A 666 -29.13 -18.93 30.44
N LYS A 667 -29.37 -19.67 31.52
CA LYS A 667 -28.46 -20.73 31.99
C LYS A 667 -28.39 -21.84 30.93
N SER A 668 -27.35 -21.81 30.11
CA SER A 668 -27.08 -22.76 29.02
C SER A 668 -25.79 -23.54 29.30
N ARG A 669 -25.62 -24.64 28.57
CA ARG A 669 -24.39 -25.46 28.49
C ARG A 669 -23.90 -25.47 27.05
N TRP A 670 -22.64 -25.80 26.85
CA TRP A 670 -22.12 -26.05 25.51
C TRP A 670 -22.38 -27.50 25.10
N LEU A 671 -22.93 -27.68 23.90
CA LEU A 671 -23.03 -28.94 23.19
C LEU A 671 -22.02 -28.88 22.03
N ILE A 672 -20.94 -29.65 22.13
CA ILE A 672 -19.88 -29.67 21.13
C ILE A 672 -20.07 -30.89 20.24
N VAL A 673 -20.35 -30.64 18.96
CA VAL A 673 -20.50 -31.65 17.92
C VAL A 673 -19.19 -31.75 17.16
N GLN A 674 -18.47 -32.85 17.34
CA GLN A 674 -17.22 -33.14 16.63
C GLN A 674 -17.51 -33.99 15.39
N THR A 675 -17.02 -33.55 14.24
CA THR A 675 -17.09 -34.31 12.98
C THR A 675 -15.72 -34.88 12.62
N ALA A 676 -15.71 -36.09 12.05
CA ALA A 676 -14.48 -36.79 11.67
C ALA A 676 -13.71 -36.12 10.51
N GLU A 677 -14.40 -35.30 9.74
CA GLU A 677 -13.89 -34.56 8.58
C GLU A 677 -14.44 -33.13 8.63
N ASP A 678 -13.90 -32.23 7.82
CA ASP A 678 -14.46 -30.90 7.61
C ASP A 678 -15.91 -30.99 7.09
N THR A 679 -16.70 -30.00 7.49
CA THR A 679 -18.14 -29.92 7.19
C THR A 679 -18.46 -28.70 6.36
N SER A 680 -19.55 -28.76 5.61
CA SER A 680 -20.09 -27.61 4.86
C SER A 680 -20.90 -26.66 5.75
N PHE A 681 -20.78 -26.77 7.08
CA PHE A 681 -21.57 -25.98 8.02
C PHE A 681 -21.34 -24.47 7.85
N ASN A 682 -22.44 -23.74 7.74
CA ASN A 682 -22.51 -22.29 7.68
C ASN A 682 -23.57 -21.80 8.69
N GLN A 683 -23.16 -20.95 9.63
CA GLN A 683 -23.99 -20.49 10.74
C GLN A 683 -25.31 -19.83 10.30
N LYS A 684 -25.31 -19.08 9.20
CA LYS A 684 -26.50 -18.32 8.75
C LYS A 684 -27.45 -19.15 7.90
N LYS A 685 -26.95 -20.25 7.33
CA LYS A 685 -27.62 -21.00 6.25
C LYS A 685 -27.98 -22.43 6.63
N SER A 686 -27.20 -23.04 7.53
CA SER A 686 -27.45 -24.41 7.99
C SER A 686 -28.63 -24.46 8.95
N ARG A 687 -29.46 -25.49 8.81
CA ARG A 687 -30.62 -25.73 9.67
C ARG A 687 -30.24 -26.68 10.79
N ILE A 688 -30.57 -26.33 12.03
CA ILE A 688 -30.27 -27.13 13.22
C ILE A 688 -31.59 -27.55 13.88
N ILE A 689 -31.79 -28.85 14.07
CA ILE A 689 -32.99 -29.43 14.67
C ILE A 689 -32.61 -30.30 15.87
N LEU A 690 -33.38 -30.19 16.95
CA LEU A 690 -33.32 -31.09 18.09
C LEU A 690 -34.41 -32.17 17.98
N LYS A 691 -34.04 -33.41 18.27
CA LYS A 691 -34.95 -34.54 18.39
C LYS A 691 -34.81 -35.16 19.77
N GLY A 692 -35.87 -35.17 20.56
CA GLY A 692 -35.93 -35.87 21.84
C GLY A 692 -36.75 -37.15 21.76
N PRO A 693 -37.04 -37.79 22.91
CA PRO A 693 -37.90 -38.97 22.96
C PRO A 693 -39.26 -38.72 22.30
N ALA A 694 -39.72 -39.67 21.47
CA ALA A 694 -40.91 -39.56 20.62
C ALA A 694 -40.89 -38.37 19.62
N ASP A 695 -39.71 -37.97 19.16
CA ASP A 695 -39.46 -36.82 18.27
C ASP A 695 -39.95 -35.47 18.85
N THR A 696 -40.15 -35.38 20.17
CA THR A 696 -40.53 -34.12 20.83
C THR A 696 -39.29 -33.36 21.32
N ALA A 697 -39.21 -32.05 21.03
CA ALA A 697 -38.15 -31.17 21.54
C ALA A 697 -38.55 -30.47 22.86
N ALA A 698 -39.60 -30.95 23.54
CA ALA A 698 -40.18 -30.27 24.68
C ALA A 698 -39.17 -30.16 25.84
N GLY A 699 -38.96 -28.93 26.32
CA GLY A 699 -38.07 -28.65 27.45
C GLY A 699 -36.58 -28.53 27.09
N VAL A 700 -36.18 -28.59 25.82
CA VAL A 700 -34.79 -28.37 25.40
C VAL A 700 -34.74 -27.39 24.23
N THR A 701 -33.85 -26.40 24.30
CA THR A 701 -33.69 -25.40 23.23
C THR A 701 -32.21 -25.19 22.88
N ILE A 702 -31.93 -24.82 21.64
CA ILE A 702 -30.61 -24.40 21.17
C ILE A 702 -30.69 -22.94 20.73
N ASP A 703 -29.70 -22.14 21.09
CA ASP A 703 -29.52 -20.80 20.53
C ASP A 703 -28.69 -20.88 19.25
N THR A 704 -29.39 -21.03 18.12
CA THR A 704 -28.75 -21.21 16.81
C THR A 704 -27.99 -19.97 16.35
N ALA A 705 -28.39 -18.77 16.79
CA ALA A 705 -27.75 -17.50 16.44
C ALA A 705 -26.35 -17.37 17.03
N LYS A 706 -26.04 -18.13 18.09
CA LYS A 706 -24.74 -18.12 18.79
C LYS A 706 -23.91 -19.38 18.53
N THR A 707 -24.22 -20.13 17.47
CA THR A 707 -23.47 -21.31 17.05
C THR A 707 -22.12 -20.93 16.45
N VAL A 708 -21.04 -21.63 16.83
CA VAL A 708 -19.67 -21.36 16.34
C VAL A 708 -19.12 -22.61 15.63
N LYS A 709 -18.40 -22.40 14.53
CA LYS A 709 -17.62 -23.45 13.86
C LYS A 709 -16.13 -23.21 14.09
N LEU A 710 -15.41 -24.24 14.54
CA LEU A 710 -13.95 -24.23 14.63
C LEU A 710 -13.38 -25.26 13.66
N ASN A 711 -12.50 -24.81 12.78
CA ASN A 711 -11.70 -25.72 11.95
C ASN A 711 -10.38 -25.96 12.66
N THR A 712 -10.07 -27.22 12.93
CA THR A 712 -8.77 -27.61 13.47
C THR A 712 -8.10 -28.57 12.49
N GLY A 713 -6.77 -28.64 12.49
CA GLY A 713 -6.04 -29.62 11.68
C GLY A 713 -6.38 -31.11 11.98
N PHE A 714 -7.27 -31.38 12.94
CA PHE A 714 -7.70 -32.71 13.37
C PHE A 714 -9.22 -32.93 13.24
N GLY A 715 -9.94 -32.06 12.53
CA GLY A 715 -11.38 -32.18 12.25
C GLY A 715 -12.20 -30.92 12.56
N GLY A 716 -13.47 -30.94 12.17
CA GLY A 716 -14.42 -29.83 12.36
C GLY A 716 -15.17 -29.93 13.69
N PHE A 717 -15.31 -28.80 14.39
CA PHE A 717 -16.14 -28.68 15.58
C PHE A 717 -17.27 -27.69 15.36
N ILE A 718 -18.48 -28.07 15.73
CA ILE A 718 -19.65 -27.18 15.78
C ILE A 718 -20.09 -27.07 17.24
N ILE A 719 -20.05 -25.86 17.78
CA ILE A 719 -20.32 -25.56 19.19
C ILE A 719 -21.68 -24.88 19.30
N LEU A 720 -22.59 -25.49 20.05
CA LEU A 720 -24.00 -25.09 20.17
C LEU A 720 -24.34 -24.76 21.63
N PRO A 721 -24.87 -23.56 21.95
CA PRO A 721 -25.43 -23.30 23.27
C PRO A 721 -26.77 -24.04 23.43
N ILE A 722 -26.86 -24.95 24.40
CA ILE A 722 -28.06 -25.72 24.71
C ILE A 722 -28.63 -25.32 26.08
N VAL A 723 -29.95 -25.12 26.15
CA VAL A 723 -30.69 -24.90 27.40
C VAL A 723 -31.59 -26.09 27.65
N VAL A 724 -31.38 -26.76 28.79
CA VAL A 724 -32.20 -27.90 29.24
C VAL A 724 -33.07 -27.41 30.40
N HIS A 725 -34.39 -27.36 30.19
CA HIS A 725 -35.37 -27.01 31.20
C HIS A 725 -35.70 -28.23 32.08
N LYS A 726 -36.20 -27.99 33.30
CA LYS A 726 -36.65 -29.04 34.22
C LYS A 726 -37.77 -29.92 33.64
N SER A 727 -38.50 -29.41 32.64
CA SER A 727 -39.56 -30.12 31.93
C SER A 727 -39.03 -31.00 30.79
N ALA A 728 -37.72 -31.04 30.55
CA ALA A 728 -37.13 -31.90 29.53
C ALA A 728 -37.35 -33.38 29.86
N THR A 729 -37.80 -34.16 28.88
CA THR A 729 -37.97 -35.60 29.02
C THR A 729 -36.60 -36.28 29.09
N PRO A 730 -36.28 -37.01 30.18
CA PRO A 730 -35.05 -37.80 30.25
C PRO A 730 -35.04 -38.91 29.21
N GLY A 731 -33.89 -39.20 28.62
CA GLY A 731 -33.75 -40.22 27.57
C GLY A 731 -32.77 -39.80 26.46
N PRO A 732 -32.77 -40.53 25.33
CA PRO A 732 -31.91 -40.22 24.19
C PRO A 732 -32.43 -38.99 23.43
N TRP A 733 -31.49 -38.15 23.02
CA TRP A 733 -31.68 -36.95 22.23
C TRP A 733 -30.67 -36.93 21.08
N ALA A 734 -31.00 -36.24 20.00
CA ALA A 734 -30.10 -36.01 18.89
C ALA A 734 -30.17 -34.55 18.43
N VAL A 735 -29.03 -34.01 18.02
CA VAL A 735 -28.97 -32.81 17.18
C VAL A 735 -28.73 -33.23 15.74
N VAL A 736 -29.59 -32.72 14.85
CA VAL A 736 -29.52 -32.94 13.41
C VAL A 736 -29.21 -31.60 12.76
N ILE A 737 -28.05 -31.51 12.12
CA ILE A 737 -27.60 -30.32 11.40
C ILE A 737 -27.65 -30.64 9.91
N THR A 738 -28.46 -29.88 9.18
CA THR A 738 -28.56 -29.96 7.73
C THR A 738 -27.83 -28.76 7.14
N THR A 739 -26.73 -29.00 6.44
CA THR A 739 -25.95 -27.91 5.83
C THR A 739 -26.58 -27.47 4.52
N GLU A 740 -26.56 -26.17 4.23
CA GLU A 740 -26.95 -25.65 2.92
C GLU A 740 -25.68 -25.52 2.08
N ILE A 741 -25.68 -26.12 0.88
CA ILE A 741 -24.54 -26.08 -0.02
C ILE A 741 -24.74 -24.96 -1.05
N GLU A 742 -23.72 -24.14 -1.25
CA GLU A 742 -23.68 -23.17 -2.36
C GLU A 742 -23.26 -23.89 -3.66
N GLY A 743 -24.01 -23.69 -4.75
CA GLY A 743 -23.71 -24.23 -6.09
C GLY A 743 -24.48 -25.51 -6.47
N ASP A 744 -24.11 -26.12 -7.59
CA ASP A 744 -24.76 -27.32 -8.19
C ASP A 744 -24.39 -28.66 -7.48
N ASN A 745 -24.13 -28.63 -6.16
CA ASN A 745 -23.75 -29.85 -5.46
C ASN A 745 -24.96 -30.81 -5.33
N PRO A 746 -24.87 -32.07 -5.82
CA PRO A 746 -26.00 -32.99 -5.85
C PRO A 746 -26.35 -33.63 -4.50
N PHE A 747 -25.62 -33.30 -3.42
CA PHE A 747 -25.80 -33.92 -2.10
C PHE A 747 -26.16 -32.90 -1.02
N GLU A 748 -26.96 -33.30 -0.03
CA GLU A 748 -27.18 -32.55 1.21
C GLU A 748 -26.45 -33.24 2.36
N GLU A 749 -25.53 -32.56 3.03
CA GLU A 749 -24.81 -33.11 4.18
C GLU A 749 -25.65 -32.97 5.45
N MET A 750 -25.92 -34.10 6.09
CA MET A 750 -26.67 -34.21 7.34
C MET A 750 -25.77 -34.77 8.44
N ILE A 751 -25.49 -33.95 9.44
CA ILE A 751 -24.68 -34.31 10.60
C ILE A 751 -25.61 -34.70 11.74
N ILE A 752 -25.44 -35.90 12.29
CA ILE A 752 -26.26 -36.41 13.39
C ILE A 752 -25.36 -36.71 14.57
N ALA A 753 -25.66 -36.09 15.72
CA ALA A 753 -24.94 -36.32 16.97
C ALA A 753 -25.93 -36.63 18.10
N GLU A 754 -25.73 -37.76 18.78
CA GLU A 754 -26.63 -38.28 19.81
C GLU A 754 -26.08 -38.04 21.23
N PHE A 755 -26.96 -37.68 22.16
CA PHE A 755 -26.66 -37.48 23.58
C PHE A 755 -27.82 -37.92 24.46
N THR A 756 -27.57 -38.09 25.75
CA THR A 756 -28.60 -38.50 26.71
C THR A 756 -28.82 -37.42 27.75
N ILE A 757 -30.08 -37.05 28.00
CA ILE A 757 -30.46 -36.19 29.12
C ILE A 757 -30.87 -37.07 30.29
N THR A 758 -30.20 -36.91 31.43
CA THR A 758 -30.52 -37.58 32.70
C THR A 758 -31.33 -36.64 33.61
N LYS A 759 -32.00 -37.22 34.62
CA LYS A 759 -32.77 -36.46 35.63
C LYS A 759 -31.91 -35.54 36.48
#